data_AF-A0A2N3AFM5-F1
#
_entry.id   AF-A0A2N3AFM5-F1
#
_cell.length_a   1.000
_cell.length_b   1.000
_cell.length_c   1.000
_cell.angle_alpha   90.00
_cell.angle_beta   90.00
_cell.angle_gamma   90.00
#
_symmetry.space_group_name_H-M   'P 1'
#
loop_
_entity.id
_entity.type
_entity.pdbx_description
1 polymer ?
#
loop_
_entity_poly.entity_id
_entity_poly.type
_entity_poly.pdbx_seq_one_letter_code
_entity_poly.pdbx_strand_id
1 'polypeptide(L)'
;MIKNNKVEEIRKILLKTLDNEGFVQELLEKYAGNEELILKMIEESFSELLEEANPYKWTPVSPTVFLTDPYYLGKNPETGIGVCETLHDQLFKDFCELHGPDSEYNEAILTGGIGWGKSFFMEISLLWQLYLLSCLKHPQKYFELASNTKITVMIISITEKQGKKNMFSGVKEALKIIPYFKENFQYDDKRAADSLLFPNNIELMSATSSHSSTIGLNIYAAALDEANFFKKVSNSKRAQDAGEIFDEALVLYQSVRRRLDARFLKKGHKPGIFYIGSSKVYPNDFTSERINKAMELEKEKGKKQCFVMDYNLWKVNRERYSKDEFRVEIGGLNRRSRILDEWDRDIVGEVIHVPMDFYDKFQSDIDNAIRDIAGIGIYTVQPFIGNKEYIGKMFQSGTEMGLERIFSVDVATLSPKPEYMALEHLLNVPIRKPGHIRYVGVDIGLKKDRFGIAVGYIDGMEQVERTYLDAATQTMKVYKEKMPKCVIELLLSIKKEEEFGEVELGRVRYLIFQMMKNGYRIRLASMDGFQSADFLQILKRNNIEAVYISMDKTTEPYETFRTALYEERIASVYHPLLELELNELERDYVKGKIDHNVRSCLLGDTKIKLLNGKHVPISELVGQENVELYGCNENGVIVPTIAKKIWETKKVKEYLEVTLDNGEVVKCTVEHPFMVRDGSYKRADELVENDSLMSFDGSCAVSFVITIISDEEIPVYDIEVPLTSNFALSAGIFVHNSKDLSDAVGQIIYHMHINPMYNETPLMPVAIHDGSSVSSRESLEDTLEKFNKWVQKG
;
A
#
# COMPACT_ATOMS: atom_id res chain seq x y z
N MET A 1 -7.72 10.11 80.52
CA MET A 1 -6.71 9.02 80.61
C MET A 1 -7.32 7.62 80.75
N ILE A 2 -8.44 7.41 81.45
CA ILE A 2 -9.05 6.06 81.62
C ILE A 2 -9.81 5.56 80.35
N LYS A 3 -10.31 6.45 79.48
CA LYS A 3 -10.98 6.08 78.22
C LYS A 3 -10.03 5.54 77.13
N ASN A 4 -8.80 6.04 77.02
CA ASN A 4 -7.84 5.60 75.98
C ASN A 4 -7.22 4.24 76.26
N ASN A 5 -7.07 3.83 77.53
CA ASN A 5 -6.50 2.51 77.86
C ASN A 5 -7.45 1.35 77.53
N LYS A 6 -8.77 1.55 77.68
CA LYS A 6 -9.77 0.52 77.31
C LYS A 6 -9.89 0.34 75.80
N VAL A 7 -9.75 1.41 75.04
CA VAL A 7 -9.80 1.36 73.57
C VAL A 7 -8.63 0.53 73.02
N GLU A 8 -7.42 0.74 73.55
CA GLU A 8 -6.23 0.03 73.07
C GLU A 8 -6.16 -1.44 73.52
N GLU A 9 -6.78 -1.76 74.65
CA GLU A 9 -6.92 -3.12 75.15
C GLU A 9 -7.92 -3.93 74.31
N ILE A 10 -9.05 -3.31 73.91
CA ILE A 10 -10.05 -3.92 73.03
C ILE A 10 -9.52 -4.08 71.60
N ARG A 11 -8.74 -3.10 71.10
CA ARG A 11 -8.06 -3.18 69.80
C ARG A 11 -7.08 -4.36 69.71
N LYS A 12 -6.33 -4.62 70.78
CA LYS A 12 -5.42 -5.79 70.87
C LYS A 12 -6.16 -7.12 70.89
N ILE A 13 -7.39 -7.16 71.43
CA ILE A 13 -8.22 -8.38 71.47
C ILE A 13 -8.85 -8.64 70.10
N LEU A 14 -9.31 -7.60 69.41
CA LEU A 14 -9.87 -7.67 68.06
C LEU A 14 -8.86 -8.20 67.03
N LEU A 15 -7.61 -7.72 67.09
CA LEU A 15 -6.53 -8.17 66.18
C LEU A 15 -6.06 -9.61 66.43
N LYS A 16 -6.41 -10.22 67.56
CA LYS A 16 -5.93 -11.55 67.96
C LYS A 16 -6.90 -12.69 67.62
N THR A 17 -8.12 -12.38 67.18
CA THR A 17 -9.24 -13.34 67.28
C THR A 17 -10.19 -13.32 66.07
N LEU A 18 -9.65 -13.17 64.86
CA LEU A 18 -10.42 -13.09 63.60
C LEU A 18 -11.04 -14.43 63.12
N ASP A 19 -10.94 -15.53 63.87
CA ASP A 19 -11.36 -16.89 63.47
C ASP A 19 -12.54 -17.48 64.28
N ASN A 20 -13.29 -16.68 65.05
CA ASN A 20 -14.31 -17.22 65.98
C ASN A 20 -15.75 -16.83 65.60
N GLU A 21 -16.55 -17.80 65.14
CA GLU A 21 -17.92 -17.62 64.61
C GLU A 21 -18.98 -17.12 65.62
N GLY A 22 -18.66 -16.96 66.91
CA GLY A 22 -19.60 -16.47 67.95
C GLY A 22 -19.38 -15.04 68.44
N PHE A 23 -18.32 -14.36 67.98
CA PHE A 23 -17.80 -13.14 68.61
C PHE A 23 -18.73 -11.91 68.52
N VAL A 24 -19.37 -11.70 67.36
CA VAL A 24 -20.28 -10.56 67.14
C VAL A 24 -21.47 -10.65 68.08
N GLN A 25 -21.95 -11.87 68.36
CA GLN A 25 -23.09 -12.12 69.22
C GLN A 25 -22.77 -11.85 70.70
N GLU A 26 -21.60 -12.30 71.18
CA GLU A 26 -21.09 -11.95 72.52
C GLU A 26 -20.87 -10.44 72.72
N LEU A 27 -20.39 -9.74 71.68
CA LEU A 27 -20.11 -8.31 71.76
C LEU A 27 -21.39 -7.46 71.77
N LEU A 28 -22.41 -7.87 71.00
CA LEU A 28 -23.75 -7.27 71.01
C LEU A 28 -24.49 -7.52 72.33
N GLU A 29 -24.38 -8.72 72.91
CA GLU A 29 -24.99 -9.03 74.22
C GLU A 29 -24.35 -8.23 75.36
N LYS A 30 -23.02 -8.10 75.35
CA LYS A 30 -22.26 -7.41 76.42
C LYS A 30 -22.48 -5.89 76.45
N TYR A 31 -22.88 -5.30 75.33
CA TYR A 31 -23.07 -3.85 75.17
C TYR A 31 -24.47 -3.48 74.66
N ALA A 32 -25.46 -4.33 74.93
CA ALA A 32 -26.86 -4.11 74.58
C ALA A 32 -27.33 -2.69 75.01
N GLY A 33 -27.92 -1.95 74.07
CA GLY A 33 -28.35 -0.55 74.26
C GLY A 33 -27.30 0.52 73.93
N ASN A 34 -26.09 0.16 73.49
CA ASN A 34 -25.06 1.07 72.94
C ASN A 34 -24.60 0.65 71.52
N GLU A 35 -25.52 0.10 70.73
CA GLU A 35 -25.26 -0.45 69.39
C GLU A 35 -24.56 0.57 68.46
N GLU A 36 -24.92 1.84 68.54
CA GLU A 36 -24.35 2.94 67.75
C GLU A 36 -22.86 3.19 68.08
N LEU A 37 -22.44 2.99 69.33
CA LEU A 37 -21.05 3.13 69.76
C LEU A 37 -20.20 1.95 69.26
N ILE A 38 -20.76 0.74 69.26
CA ILE A 38 -20.11 -0.48 68.74
C ILE A 38 -19.93 -0.36 67.23
N LEU A 39 -20.98 0.04 66.50
CA LEU A 39 -20.92 0.26 65.06
C LEU A 39 -19.84 1.28 64.69
N LYS A 40 -19.81 2.42 65.38
CA LYS A 40 -18.79 3.45 65.15
C LYS A 40 -17.37 2.97 65.48
N MET A 41 -17.21 2.14 66.51
CA MET A 41 -15.91 1.52 66.85
C MET A 41 -15.47 0.48 65.82
N ILE A 42 -16.41 -0.32 65.28
CA ILE A 42 -16.13 -1.30 64.23
C ILE A 42 -15.74 -0.55 62.94
N GLU A 43 -16.47 0.51 62.59
CA GLU A 43 -16.12 1.39 61.47
C GLU A 43 -14.75 2.03 61.64
N GLU A 44 -14.38 2.50 62.84
CA GLU A 44 -13.05 3.09 63.09
C GLU A 44 -11.93 2.02 63.10
N SER A 45 -12.17 0.85 63.72
CA SER A 45 -11.15 -0.19 63.95
C SER A 45 -10.95 -1.11 62.74
N PHE A 46 -11.97 -1.29 61.92
CA PHE A 46 -11.98 -2.13 60.71
C PHE A 46 -12.28 -1.32 59.45
N SER A 47 -12.08 0.00 59.48
CA SER A 47 -12.27 0.88 58.31
C SER A 47 -11.61 0.33 57.05
N GLU A 48 -10.39 -0.21 57.16
CA GLU A 48 -9.67 -0.83 56.05
C GLU A 48 -10.35 -2.10 55.51
N LEU A 49 -10.80 -3.00 56.40
CA LEU A 49 -11.50 -4.25 56.05
C LEU A 49 -12.91 -4.00 55.51
N LEU A 50 -13.63 -3.01 56.04
CA LEU A 50 -14.95 -2.58 55.59
C LEU A 50 -14.88 -1.85 54.24
N GLU A 51 -13.82 -1.07 53.99
CA GLU A 51 -13.54 -0.48 52.69
C GLU A 51 -13.13 -1.52 51.64
N GLU A 52 -12.39 -2.56 52.03
CA GLU A 52 -12.10 -3.70 51.15
C GLU A 52 -13.36 -4.49 50.79
N ALA A 53 -14.30 -4.61 51.73
CA ALA A 53 -15.59 -5.26 51.51
C ALA A 53 -16.56 -4.42 50.64
N ASN A 54 -16.52 -3.09 50.75
CA ASN A 54 -17.28 -2.18 49.89
C ASN A 54 -16.48 -0.91 49.49
N PRO A 55 -15.77 -0.97 48.35
CA PRO A 55 -14.92 0.13 47.88
C PRO A 55 -15.70 1.29 47.26
N TYR A 56 -17.01 1.12 47.05
CA TYR A 56 -17.84 2.06 46.32
C TYR A 56 -18.48 3.09 47.25
N LYS A 57 -18.39 4.36 46.84
CA LYS A 57 -19.15 5.48 47.41
C LYS A 57 -20.63 5.37 47.02
N TRP A 58 -20.87 4.92 45.80
CA TRP A 58 -22.18 4.59 45.25
C TRP A 58 -22.02 3.35 44.37
N THR A 59 -22.96 2.42 44.46
CA THR A 59 -22.97 1.25 43.59
C THR A 59 -23.13 1.70 42.13
N PRO A 60 -22.23 1.32 41.21
CA PRO A 60 -22.37 1.66 39.80
C PRO A 60 -23.70 1.14 39.24
N VAL A 61 -24.39 1.97 38.46
CA VAL A 61 -25.56 1.52 37.70
C VAL A 61 -25.14 0.66 36.51
N SER A 62 -26.06 -0.11 35.95
CA SER A 62 -25.76 -0.90 34.75
C SER A 62 -25.52 0.00 33.53
N PRO A 63 -24.78 -0.47 32.50
CA PRO A 63 -24.59 0.27 31.25
C PRO A 63 -25.90 0.70 30.60
N THR A 64 -26.93 -0.16 30.68
CA THR A 64 -28.29 0.13 30.23
C THR A 64 -28.86 1.36 30.93
N VAL A 65 -28.84 1.38 32.27
CA VAL A 65 -29.35 2.51 33.06
C VAL A 65 -28.56 3.77 32.75
N PHE A 66 -27.24 3.67 32.66
CA PHE A 66 -26.37 4.80 32.31
C PHE A 66 -26.73 5.44 30.96
N LEU A 67 -27.05 4.63 29.95
CA LEU A 67 -27.47 5.13 28.64
C LEU A 67 -28.88 5.73 28.67
N THR A 68 -29.82 5.09 29.36
CA THR A 68 -31.24 5.44 29.29
C THR A 68 -31.68 6.55 30.24
N ASP A 69 -31.01 6.70 31.38
CA ASP A 69 -31.41 7.66 32.41
C ASP A 69 -30.73 9.03 32.16
N PRO A 70 -31.53 10.10 31.92
CA PRO A 70 -31.05 11.46 31.74
C PRO A 70 -30.17 11.99 32.87
N TYR A 71 -30.24 11.41 34.07
CA TYR A 71 -29.38 11.79 35.18
C TYR A 71 -27.90 11.53 34.88
N TYR A 72 -27.59 10.44 34.17
CA TYR A 72 -26.21 10.00 33.93
C TYR A 72 -25.62 10.47 32.59
N LEU A 73 -26.45 10.72 31.57
CA LEU A 73 -25.99 11.21 30.26
C LEU A 73 -26.64 12.51 29.79
N GLY A 74 -27.52 13.10 30.59
CA GLY A 74 -28.16 14.37 30.26
C GLY A 74 -29.19 14.24 29.13
N LYS A 75 -29.75 15.39 28.77
CA LYS A 75 -30.60 15.62 27.60
C LYS A 75 -30.05 16.79 26.84
N ASN A 76 -30.23 16.78 25.52
CA ASN A 76 -29.95 17.97 24.72
C ASN A 76 -30.82 19.13 25.24
N PRO A 77 -30.24 20.29 25.63
CA PRO A 77 -31.01 21.40 26.20
C PRO A 77 -32.02 22.02 25.24
N GLU A 78 -31.76 21.94 23.93
CA GLU A 78 -32.62 22.54 22.89
C GLU A 78 -33.77 21.61 22.51
N THR A 79 -33.51 20.31 22.37
CA THR A 79 -34.52 19.35 21.87
C THR A 79 -35.18 18.54 22.98
N GLY A 80 -34.59 18.49 24.18
CA GLY A 80 -35.05 17.65 25.30
C GLY A 80 -34.79 16.15 25.11
N ILE A 81 -34.13 15.77 24.01
CA ILE A 81 -33.87 14.39 23.60
C ILE A 81 -32.66 13.83 24.36
N GLY A 82 -32.78 12.62 24.90
CA GLY A 82 -31.71 11.92 25.61
C GLY A 82 -30.75 11.20 24.66
N VAL A 83 -29.55 10.85 25.14
CA VAL A 83 -28.54 10.12 24.33
C VAL A 83 -29.07 8.78 23.82
N CYS A 84 -29.83 8.03 24.63
CA CYS A 84 -30.43 6.77 24.21
C CYS A 84 -31.39 6.92 23.02
N GLU A 85 -32.07 8.06 22.87
CA GLU A 85 -33.04 8.30 21.80
C GLU A 85 -32.35 8.63 20.46
N THR A 86 -31.06 9.00 20.49
CA THR A 86 -30.26 9.27 19.30
C THR A 86 -29.29 8.15 18.95
N LEU A 87 -29.06 7.22 19.87
CA LEU A 87 -28.16 6.09 19.69
C LEU A 87 -28.87 4.97 18.90
N HIS A 88 -28.25 4.52 17.81
CA HIS A 88 -28.77 3.39 17.04
C HIS A 88 -28.76 2.09 17.86
N ASP A 89 -29.75 1.22 17.65
CA ASP A 89 -29.93 -0.04 18.37
C ASP A 89 -28.66 -0.91 18.41
N GLN A 90 -27.92 -0.98 17.30
CA GLN A 90 -26.68 -1.74 17.26
C GLN A 90 -25.64 -1.16 18.22
N LEU A 91 -25.46 0.16 18.22
CA LEU A 91 -24.52 0.85 19.12
C LEU A 91 -24.95 0.73 20.58
N PHE A 92 -26.25 0.73 20.87
CA PHE A 92 -26.77 0.49 22.22
C PHE A 92 -26.39 -0.90 22.73
N LYS A 93 -26.60 -1.94 21.90
CA LYS A 93 -26.23 -3.33 22.23
C LYS A 93 -24.72 -3.47 22.44
N ASP A 94 -23.93 -2.92 21.51
CA ASP A 94 -22.48 -2.98 21.57
C ASP A 94 -21.93 -2.30 22.83
N PHE A 95 -22.50 -1.16 23.23
CA PHE A 95 -22.12 -0.48 24.46
C PHE A 95 -22.42 -1.33 25.71
N CYS A 96 -23.59 -1.95 25.76
CA CYS A 96 -23.98 -2.81 26.88
C CYS A 96 -23.13 -4.09 26.95
N GLU A 97 -22.73 -4.67 25.82
CA GLU A 97 -21.81 -5.81 25.77
C GLU A 97 -20.41 -5.39 26.25
N LEU A 98 -19.86 -4.31 25.66
CA LEU A 98 -18.52 -3.84 25.95
C LEU A 98 -18.32 -3.47 27.42
N HIS A 99 -19.31 -2.82 28.03
CA HIS A 99 -19.24 -2.29 29.40
C HIS A 99 -20.00 -3.15 30.42
N GLY A 100 -20.48 -4.33 30.00
CA GLY A 100 -21.22 -5.24 30.85
C GLY A 100 -20.41 -5.73 32.06
N PRO A 101 -21.08 -6.17 33.15
CA PRO A 101 -20.39 -6.65 34.36
C PRO A 101 -19.48 -7.87 34.12
N ASP A 102 -19.82 -8.69 33.12
CA ASP A 102 -19.06 -9.88 32.73
C ASP A 102 -18.02 -9.61 31.61
N SER A 103 -17.82 -8.33 31.24
CA SER A 103 -16.89 -7.95 30.18
C SER A 103 -15.43 -8.21 30.59
N GLU A 104 -14.72 -8.98 29.77
CA GLU A 104 -13.26 -9.14 29.86
C GLU A 104 -12.51 -8.24 28.86
N TYR A 105 -13.22 -7.38 28.14
CA TYR A 105 -12.65 -6.51 27.12
C TYR A 105 -11.77 -5.42 27.76
N ASN A 106 -10.57 -5.25 27.23
CA ASN A 106 -9.63 -4.19 27.64
C ASN A 106 -9.15 -3.34 26.46
N GLU A 107 -9.66 -3.63 25.26
CA GLU A 107 -9.41 -2.92 24.02
C GLU A 107 -10.69 -2.92 23.19
N ALA A 108 -10.99 -1.81 22.53
CA ALA A 108 -12.10 -1.69 21.60
C ALA A 108 -11.63 -0.99 20.32
N ILE A 109 -11.80 -1.64 19.17
CA ILE A 109 -11.43 -1.12 17.85
C ILE A 109 -12.72 -0.78 17.09
N LEU A 110 -12.87 0.50 16.74
CA LEU A 110 -13.98 1.05 15.98
C LEU A 110 -13.48 1.42 14.58
N THR A 111 -13.86 0.63 13.56
CA THR A 111 -13.39 0.75 12.18
C THR A 111 -14.53 0.73 11.15
N GLY A 112 -14.18 0.72 9.86
CA GLY A 112 -15.12 0.73 8.74
C GLY A 112 -15.39 2.14 8.21
N GLY A 113 -16.62 2.40 7.75
CA GLY A 113 -16.99 3.60 7.00
C GLY A 113 -17.12 4.86 7.85
N ILE A 114 -17.11 6.04 7.23
CA ILE A 114 -17.35 7.32 7.90
C ILE A 114 -18.82 7.46 8.33
N GLY A 115 -19.05 8.26 9.37
CA GLY A 115 -20.39 8.77 9.68
C GLY A 115 -21.34 7.84 10.43
N TRP A 116 -20.93 6.62 10.80
CA TRP A 116 -21.81 5.72 11.57
C TRP A 116 -21.83 5.96 13.09
N GLY A 117 -20.92 6.79 13.63
CA GLY A 117 -20.93 7.19 15.05
C GLY A 117 -19.70 6.83 15.88
N LYS A 118 -18.56 6.48 15.27
CA LYS A 118 -17.29 6.11 15.96
C LYS A 118 -16.90 7.04 17.10
N SER A 119 -16.64 8.31 16.79
CA SER A 119 -16.16 9.29 17.78
C SER A 119 -17.20 9.51 18.88
N PHE A 120 -18.49 9.55 18.54
CA PHE A 120 -19.58 9.68 19.51
C PHE A 120 -19.64 8.48 20.48
N PHE A 121 -19.50 7.25 19.98
CA PHE A 121 -19.45 6.05 20.82
C PHE A 121 -18.24 6.08 21.77
N MET A 122 -17.08 6.54 21.30
CA MET A 122 -15.89 6.73 22.13
C MET A 122 -16.09 7.80 23.20
N GLU A 123 -16.74 8.92 22.89
CA GLU A 123 -17.07 9.97 23.86
C GLU A 123 -17.93 9.44 25.01
N ILE A 124 -19.00 8.71 24.70
CA ILE A 124 -19.88 8.10 25.72
C ILE A 124 -19.11 7.05 26.54
N SER A 125 -18.26 6.25 25.88
CA SER A 125 -17.45 5.25 26.55
C SER A 125 -16.43 5.87 27.52
N LEU A 126 -15.83 7.01 27.18
CA LEU A 126 -14.96 7.75 28.10
C LEU A 126 -15.72 8.34 29.29
N LEU A 127 -16.94 8.85 29.07
CA LEU A 127 -17.81 9.33 30.16
C LEU A 127 -18.15 8.20 31.13
N TRP A 128 -18.41 6.99 30.62
CA TRP A 128 -18.60 5.79 31.44
C TRP A 128 -17.37 5.44 32.28
N GLN A 129 -16.16 5.47 31.69
CA GLN A 129 -14.92 5.21 32.42
C GLN A 129 -14.69 6.25 33.54
N LEU A 130 -15.01 7.52 33.30
CA LEU A 130 -14.98 8.56 34.34
C LEU A 130 -16.02 8.33 35.43
N TYR A 131 -17.24 7.91 35.07
CA TYR A 131 -18.31 7.56 35.99
C TYR A 131 -17.92 6.40 36.92
N LEU A 132 -17.28 5.35 36.39
CA LEU A 132 -16.82 4.23 37.21
C LEU A 132 -15.77 4.69 38.24
N LEU A 133 -14.83 5.55 37.84
CA LEU A 133 -13.85 6.12 38.76
C LEU A 133 -14.50 7.00 39.84
N SER A 134 -15.54 7.77 39.50
CA SER A 134 -16.26 8.62 40.47
C SER A 134 -17.10 7.84 41.47
N CYS A 135 -17.38 6.57 41.19
CA CYS A 135 -18.09 5.69 42.11
C CYS A 135 -17.22 5.13 43.23
N LEU A 136 -15.89 5.25 43.15
CA LEU A 136 -14.98 4.74 44.18
C LEU A 136 -14.79 5.77 45.31
N LYS A 137 -14.71 5.29 46.56
CA LYS A 137 -14.40 6.16 47.72
C LYS A 137 -12.97 6.72 47.61
N HIS A 138 -12.02 5.81 47.39
CA HIS A 138 -10.59 6.11 47.30
C HIS A 138 -9.98 5.36 46.10
N PRO A 139 -10.07 5.90 44.87
CA PRO A 139 -9.56 5.27 43.65
C PRO A 139 -8.11 4.81 43.74
N GLN A 140 -7.22 5.64 44.30
CA GLN A 140 -5.80 5.30 44.48
C GLN A 140 -5.63 4.06 45.35
N LYS A 141 -6.27 4.03 46.52
CA LYS A 141 -6.23 2.89 47.44
C LYS A 141 -6.83 1.65 46.79
N TYR A 142 -7.94 1.80 46.06
CA TYR A 142 -8.60 0.70 45.35
C TYR A 142 -7.67 0.03 44.33
N PHE A 143 -6.81 0.80 43.66
CA PHE A 143 -5.82 0.33 42.70
C PHE A 143 -4.40 0.16 43.27
N GLU A 144 -4.24 0.20 44.60
CA GLU A 144 -2.94 0.04 45.28
C GLU A 144 -1.89 1.08 44.83
N LEU A 145 -2.34 2.27 44.47
CA LEU A 145 -1.51 3.42 44.12
C LEU A 145 -1.26 4.30 45.35
N ALA A 146 -0.16 5.05 45.35
CA ALA A 146 0.08 6.04 46.39
C ALA A 146 -1.01 7.13 46.38
N SER A 147 -1.38 7.66 47.56
CA SER A 147 -2.53 8.55 47.75
C SER A 147 -2.53 9.82 46.90
N ASN A 148 -1.35 10.35 46.57
CA ASN A 148 -1.18 11.54 45.74
C ASN A 148 -0.95 11.21 44.25
N THR A 149 -0.98 9.94 43.87
CA THR A 149 -0.77 9.52 42.49
C THR A 149 -1.96 9.96 41.63
N LYS A 150 -1.65 10.60 40.50
CA LYS A 150 -2.66 11.04 39.53
C LYS A 150 -3.11 9.86 38.67
N ILE A 151 -4.42 9.69 38.52
CA ILE A 151 -5.05 8.72 37.61
C ILE A 151 -5.53 9.46 36.36
N THR A 152 -5.15 9.01 35.17
CA THR A 152 -5.36 9.74 33.92
C THR A 152 -6.28 8.98 32.98
N VAL A 153 -7.32 9.67 32.48
CA VAL A 153 -8.09 9.28 31.28
C VAL A 153 -7.60 10.14 30.12
N MET A 154 -7.15 9.50 29.05
CA MET A 154 -6.41 10.17 27.98
C MET A 154 -7.18 10.17 26.65
N ILE A 155 -7.20 11.31 25.97
CA ILE A 155 -7.69 11.45 24.60
C ILE A 155 -6.50 11.80 23.72
N ILE A 156 -6.30 11.05 22.63
CA ILE A 156 -5.22 11.27 21.68
C ILE A 156 -5.83 11.50 20.30
N SER A 157 -5.49 12.64 19.70
CA SER A 157 -5.98 13.03 18.37
C SER A 157 -4.83 13.51 17.47
N ILE A 158 -4.98 13.33 16.16
CA ILE A 158 -3.93 13.59 15.15
C ILE A 158 -3.89 15.06 14.70
N THR A 159 -5.06 15.68 14.53
CA THR A 159 -5.14 17.02 13.92
C THR A 159 -4.99 18.15 14.95
N GLU A 160 -3.79 18.73 15.05
CA GLU A 160 -3.65 20.14 15.39
C GLU A 160 -4.01 20.99 14.15
N LYS A 161 -5.17 21.67 14.20
CA LYS A 161 -5.70 22.66 13.24
C LYS A 161 -6.36 22.12 11.96
N GLN A 162 -7.70 22.14 11.96
CA GLN A 162 -8.56 22.95 11.06
C GLN A 162 -10.04 22.53 11.27
N GLY A 163 -10.84 23.38 11.91
CA GLY A 163 -12.30 23.38 11.80
C GLY A 163 -13.13 22.22 12.39
N LYS A 164 -12.56 21.07 12.80
CA LYS A 164 -13.31 19.97 13.44
C LYS A 164 -13.37 20.12 14.97
N LYS A 165 -14.50 19.75 15.57
CA LYS A 165 -14.69 19.61 17.02
C LYS A 165 -13.81 18.44 17.50
N ASN A 166 -12.75 18.71 18.25
CA ASN A 166 -11.90 17.64 18.80
C ASN A 166 -12.69 16.83 19.85
N MET A 167 -12.52 15.51 19.91
CA MET A 167 -13.25 14.61 20.84
C MET A 167 -13.24 15.12 22.29
N PHE A 168 -12.12 15.69 22.76
CA PHE A 168 -12.02 16.31 24.09
C PHE A 168 -13.05 17.42 24.32
N SER A 169 -13.29 18.27 23.30
CA SER A 169 -14.32 19.30 23.38
C SER A 169 -15.74 18.73 23.39
N GLY A 170 -15.97 17.59 22.71
CA GLY A 170 -17.22 16.83 22.79
C GLY A 170 -17.52 16.38 24.22
N VAL A 171 -16.55 15.69 24.84
CA VAL A 171 -16.66 15.23 26.25
C VAL A 171 -16.81 16.41 27.22
N LYS A 172 -16.04 17.49 27.04
CA LYS A 172 -16.11 18.69 27.90
C LYS A 172 -17.50 19.33 27.84
N GLU A 173 -18.11 19.45 26.66
CA GLU A 173 -19.47 19.99 26.54
C GLU A 173 -20.53 19.05 27.14
N ALA A 174 -20.37 17.72 26.98
CA ALA A 174 -21.27 16.75 27.61
C ALA A 174 -21.25 16.86 29.14
N LEU A 175 -20.06 16.94 29.76
CA LEU A 175 -19.89 17.10 31.21
C LEU A 175 -20.59 18.35 31.77
N LYS A 176 -20.70 19.42 30.97
CA LYS A 176 -21.43 20.65 31.35
C LYS A 176 -22.94 20.48 31.33
N ILE A 177 -23.48 19.42 30.76
CA ILE A 177 -24.93 19.19 30.63
C ILE A 177 -25.38 18.11 31.61
N ILE A 178 -24.57 17.06 31.80
CA ILE A 178 -24.91 15.89 32.61
C ILE A 178 -25.13 16.25 34.10
N PRO A 179 -26.32 15.96 34.68
CA PRO A 179 -26.62 16.23 36.08
C PRO A 179 -25.70 15.51 37.08
N TYR A 180 -25.42 14.21 36.87
CA TYR A 180 -24.60 13.43 37.80
C TYR A 180 -23.22 14.06 38.05
N PHE A 181 -22.50 14.47 37.01
CA PHE A 181 -21.17 15.07 37.16
C PHE A 181 -21.23 16.44 37.85
N LYS A 182 -22.28 17.22 37.58
CA LYS A 182 -22.50 18.50 38.28
C LYS A 182 -22.75 18.32 39.77
N GLU A 183 -23.43 17.27 40.18
CA GLU A 183 -23.79 17.08 41.58
C GLU A 183 -22.70 16.34 42.36
N ASN A 184 -22.10 15.31 41.75
CA ASN A 184 -21.31 14.32 42.47
C ASN A 184 -19.81 14.30 42.11
N PHE A 185 -19.42 14.86 40.97
CA PHE A 185 -18.04 14.73 40.45
C PHE A 185 -17.63 15.91 39.56
N GLN A 186 -17.66 17.11 40.13
CA GLN A 186 -17.32 18.36 39.44
C GLN A 186 -15.81 18.47 39.18
N TYR A 187 -15.43 18.96 38.00
CA TYR A 187 -14.03 19.25 37.67
C TYR A 187 -13.65 20.71 37.98
N ASP A 188 -12.36 20.97 38.17
CA ASP A 188 -11.79 22.31 38.27
C ASP A 188 -11.49 22.89 36.88
N ASP A 189 -12.27 23.89 36.46
CA ASP A 189 -12.13 24.56 35.15
C ASP A 189 -11.02 25.63 35.14
N LYS A 190 -10.24 25.78 36.22
CA LYS A 190 -9.12 26.75 36.29
C LYS A 190 -7.82 26.27 35.63
N ARG A 191 -7.77 25.04 35.11
CA ARG A 191 -6.58 24.47 34.43
C ARG A 191 -6.62 24.70 32.91
N ALA A 192 -5.48 24.42 32.25
CA ALA A 192 -5.24 24.65 30.82
C ALA A 192 -6.37 24.11 29.92
N ALA A 193 -6.50 24.67 28.71
CA ALA A 193 -7.56 24.34 27.75
C ALA A 193 -7.71 22.85 27.43
N ASP A 194 -6.67 22.05 27.66
CA ASP A 194 -6.53 20.66 27.22
C ASP A 194 -6.58 19.63 28.38
N SER A 195 -6.95 20.04 29.59
CA SER A 195 -7.04 19.13 30.75
C SER A 195 -8.13 19.55 31.76
N LEU A 196 -8.84 18.56 32.30
CA LEU A 196 -9.84 18.71 33.38
C LEU A 196 -9.42 17.86 34.58
N LEU A 197 -9.28 18.50 35.75
CA LEU A 197 -8.97 17.81 37.00
C LEU A 197 -10.23 17.59 37.83
N PHE A 198 -10.46 16.36 38.24
CA PHE A 198 -11.56 15.91 39.08
C PHE A 198 -11.09 15.58 40.51
N PRO A 199 -12.03 15.36 41.46
CA PRO A 199 -11.72 14.86 42.79
C PRO A 199 -10.88 13.58 42.76
N ASN A 200 -10.20 13.29 43.87
CA ASN A 200 -9.28 12.15 43.98
C ASN A 200 -8.17 12.17 42.91
N ASN A 201 -7.67 13.34 42.52
CA ASN A 201 -6.56 13.50 41.56
C ASN A 201 -6.75 12.70 40.25
N ILE A 202 -7.99 12.65 39.77
CA ILE A 202 -8.35 12.06 38.48
C ILE A 202 -8.29 13.16 37.42
N GLU A 203 -7.65 12.90 36.29
CA GLU A 203 -7.49 13.90 35.23
C GLU A 203 -7.97 13.34 33.88
N LEU A 204 -8.83 14.08 33.20
CA LEU A 204 -9.12 13.88 31.78
C LEU A 204 -8.25 14.84 30.99
N MET A 205 -7.39 14.34 30.10
CA MET A 205 -6.50 15.20 29.30
C MET A 205 -6.50 14.84 27.82
N SER A 206 -6.28 15.86 26.99
CA SER A 206 -5.97 15.72 25.58
C SER A 206 -4.45 15.71 25.39
N ALA A 207 -3.94 14.75 24.63
CA ALA A 207 -2.53 14.65 24.25
C ALA A 207 -2.40 14.73 22.73
N THR A 208 -1.35 15.39 22.25
CA THR A 208 -0.96 15.37 20.83
C THR A 208 -0.11 14.15 20.54
N SER A 209 0.08 13.80 19.26
CA SER A 209 0.80 12.59 18.82
C SER A 209 2.28 12.49 19.27
N SER A 210 2.84 13.54 19.89
CA SER A 210 4.21 13.55 20.38
C SER A 210 4.45 12.55 21.53
N HIS A 211 5.41 11.63 21.33
CA HIS A 211 5.77 10.58 22.29
C HIS A 211 6.21 11.08 23.68
N SER A 212 6.71 12.32 23.78
CA SER A 212 7.16 12.93 25.04
C SER A 212 6.04 13.19 26.03
N SER A 213 4.79 13.35 25.56
CA SER A 213 3.64 13.74 26.39
C SER A 213 3.16 12.63 27.35
N THR A 214 3.51 11.37 27.05
CA THR A 214 2.97 10.22 27.79
C THR A 214 3.91 9.70 28.88
N ILE A 215 5.17 10.14 28.91
CA ILE A 215 6.23 9.65 29.79
C ILE A 215 5.90 9.99 31.26
N GLY A 216 5.57 8.96 32.07
CA GLY A 216 5.40 9.06 33.52
C GLY A 216 3.96 9.05 34.06
N LEU A 217 2.93 8.94 33.21
CA LEU A 217 1.52 8.99 33.62
C LEU A 217 0.94 7.62 34.05
N ASN A 218 -0.06 7.62 34.95
CA ASN A 218 -0.87 6.44 35.28
C ASN A 218 -2.15 6.46 34.45
N ILE A 219 -2.10 5.84 33.28
CA ILE A 219 -3.24 5.83 32.35
C ILE A 219 -4.21 4.73 32.80
N TYR A 220 -5.44 5.11 33.14
CA TYR A 220 -6.54 4.20 33.46
C TYR A 220 -7.29 3.79 32.19
N ALA A 221 -7.69 4.76 31.37
CA ALA A 221 -8.35 4.53 30.09
C ALA A 221 -7.80 5.50 29.04
N ALA A 222 -7.85 5.13 27.76
CA ALA A 222 -7.40 5.96 26.67
C ALA A 222 -8.29 5.83 25.45
N ALA A 223 -8.37 6.88 24.65
CA ALA A 223 -9.04 6.88 23.36
C ALA A 223 -8.11 7.47 22.29
N LEU A 224 -7.82 6.70 21.26
CA LEU A 224 -7.02 7.09 20.10
C LEU A 224 -7.95 7.30 18.90
N ASP A 225 -8.12 8.55 18.49
CA ASP A 225 -8.97 8.92 17.35
C ASP A 225 -8.13 9.07 16.07
N GLU A 226 -8.76 8.78 14.93
CA GLU A 226 -8.18 8.78 13.58
C GLU A 226 -6.92 7.88 13.41
N ALA A 227 -6.78 6.78 14.15
CA ALA A 227 -5.54 5.96 14.23
C ALA A 227 -4.85 5.54 12.89
N ASN A 228 -5.57 5.31 11.79
CA ASN A 228 -5.00 4.96 10.48
C ASN A 228 -4.35 6.16 9.76
N PHE A 229 -4.57 7.40 10.21
CA PHE A 229 -4.01 8.61 9.60
C PHE A 229 -2.65 9.02 10.19
N PHE A 230 -2.07 8.21 11.09
CA PHE A 230 -0.69 8.38 11.54
C PHE A 230 0.29 8.15 10.38
N LYS A 231 1.36 8.93 10.31
CA LYS A 231 2.34 8.80 9.22
C LYS A 231 3.15 7.51 9.39
N LYS A 232 3.09 6.63 8.40
CA LYS A 232 4.12 5.61 8.16
C LYS A 232 5.27 6.30 7.40
N VAL A 233 6.38 6.60 8.08
CA VAL A 233 7.53 7.28 7.46
C VAL A 233 8.64 6.27 7.21
N SER A 234 8.96 6.02 5.95
CA SER A 234 10.20 5.36 5.54
C SER A 234 11.38 6.33 5.68
N ASN A 235 12.50 5.89 6.27
CA ASN A 235 13.72 6.70 6.49
C ASN A 235 13.56 7.90 7.43
N SER A 236 12.87 7.71 8.55
CA SER A 236 12.88 8.68 9.65
C SER A 236 14.27 8.78 10.30
N LYS A 237 14.80 10.00 10.49
CA LYS A 237 16.03 10.26 11.29
C LYS A 237 15.95 9.77 12.75
N ARG A 238 14.76 9.31 13.19
CA ARG A 238 14.49 8.78 14.54
C ARG A 238 14.35 7.25 14.57
N ALA A 239 14.35 6.57 13.42
CA ALA A 239 14.50 5.12 13.39
C ALA A 239 15.94 4.80 13.82
N GLN A 240 16.10 3.92 14.80
CA GLN A 240 17.43 3.51 15.27
C GLN A 240 18.17 2.70 14.20
N ASP A 241 17.43 2.11 13.25
CA ASP A 241 17.96 1.36 12.13
C ASP A 241 17.54 1.97 10.77
N ALA A 242 18.49 2.08 9.86
CA ALA A 242 18.25 2.53 8.49
C ALA A 242 17.39 1.49 7.77
N GLY A 243 16.15 1.85 7.42
CA GLY A 243 15.22 0.99 6.67
C GLY A 243 13.94 0.60 7.40
N GLU A 244 13.80 0.88 8.71
CA GLU A 244 12.53 0.62 9.40
C GLU A 244 11.43 1.61 8.99
N ILE A 245 10.25 1.08 8.66
CA ILE A 245 9.02 1.85 8.52
C ILE A 245 8.63 2.31 9.92
N PHE A 246 8.80 3.60 10.21
CA PHE A 246 8.37 4.16 11.48
C PHE A 246 6.84 4.37 11.43
N ASP A 247 6.10 3.45 12.05
CA ASP A 247 4.66 3.59 12.27
C ASP A 247 4.39 4.35 13.58
N GLU A 248 4.11 5.64 13.46
CA GLU A 248 3.86 6.52 14.59
C GLU A 248 2.64 6.08 15.44
N ALA A 249 1.61 5.46 14.82
CA ALA A 249 0.45 4.93 15.54
C ALA A 249 0.85 3.72 16.38
N LEU A 250 1.62 2.80 15.81
CA LEU A 250 2.04 1.58 16.51
C LEU A 250 2.91 1.90 17.72
N VAL A 251 3.88 2.81 17.60
CA VAL A 251 4.75 3.17 18.72
C VAL A 251 3.96 3.90 19.81
N LEU A 252 3.08 4.83 19.44
CA LEU A 252 2.19 5.49 20.38
C LEU A 252 1.29 4.48 21.10
N TYR A 253 0.63 3.61 20.34
CA TYR A 253 -0.22 2.53 20.83
C TYR A 253 0.54 1.66 21.84
N GLN A 254 1.73 1.17 21.48
CA GLN A 254 2.54 0.34 22.38
C GLN A 254 2.92 1.10 23.65
N SER A 255 3.25 2.40 23.55
CA SER A 255 3.60 3.23 24.70
C SER A 255 2.43 3.42 25.67
N VAL A 256 1.21 3.61 25.16
CA VAL A 256 -0.01 3.76 25.95
C VAL A 256 -0.41 2.41 26.53
N ARG A 257 -0.38 1.35 25.71
CA ARG A 257 -0.75 -0.01 26.11
C ARG A 257 0.12 -0.55 27.24
N ARG A 258 1.45 -0.37 27.15
CA ARG A 258 2.38 -0.73 28.24
C ARG A 258 2.02 -0.05 29.56
N ARG A 259 1.45 1.15 29.55
CA ARG A 259 1.06 1.87 30.78
C ARG A 259 -0.29 1.42 31.33
N LEU A 260 -1.26 1.16 30.46
CA LEU A 260 -2.52 0.53 30.84
C LEU A 260 -2.28 -0.84 31.49
N ASP A 261 -1.34 -1.61 30.95
CA ASP A 261 -1.03 -2.97 31.40
C ASP A 261 -0.26 -3.02 32.74
N ALA A 262 0.52 -1.99 33.07
CA ALA A 262 1.48 -2.06 34.17
C ALA A 262 0.94 -1.67 35.57
N ARG A 263 -0.21 -0.97 35.68
CA ARG A 263 -0.57 -0.28 36.94
C ARG A 263 -1.98 -0.52 37.52
N PHE A 264 -2.94 -1.04 36.77
CA PHE A 264 -4.35 -1.12 37.20
C PHE A 264 -4.93 -2.54 37.23
N LEU A 265 -4.09 -3.58 37.31
CA LEU A 265 -4.52 -4.98 37.33
C LEU A 265 -5.07 -5.35 38.72
N LYS A 266 -6.33 -5.80 38.81
CA LYS A 266 -6.92 -6.28 40.07
C LYS A 266 -7.67 -7.59 39.86
N LYS A 267 -7.32 -8.62 40.64
CA LYS A 267 -7.88 -9.99 40.53
C LYS A 267 -7.89 -10.55 39.09
N GLY A 268 -6.89 -10.20 38.27
CA GLY A 268 -6.79 -10.63 36.88
C GLY A 268 -7.64 -9.84 35.87
N HIS A 269 -8.47 -8.89 36.32
CA HIS A 269 -9.27 -8.01 35.46
C HIS A 269 -8.60 -6.65 35.30
N LYS A 270 -8.62 -6.12 34.06
CA LYS A 270 -8.17 -4.78 33.71
C LYS A 270 -9.40 -3.91 33.51
N PRO A 271 -9.72 -2.99 34.43
CA PRO A 271 -11.00 -2.29 34.40
C PRO A 271 -11.08 -1.17 33.34
N GLY A 272 -9.93 -0.63 32.93
CA GLY A 272 -9.87 0.41 31.92
C GLY A 272 -9.73 -0.15 30.51
N ILE A 273 -10.44 0.47 29.56
CA ILE A 273 -10.46 0.07 28.15
C ILE A 273 -9.68 1.07 27.29
N PHE A 274 -8.92 0.55 26.32
CA PHE A 274 -8.31 1.36 25.26
C PHE A 274 -9.20 1.38 24.02
N TYR A 275 -9.80 2.53 23.70
CA TYR A 275 -10.60 2.72 22.49
C TYR A 275 -9.73 3.21 21.33
N ILE A 276 -9.89 2.62 20.16
CA ILE A 276 -9.17 2.99 18.94
C ILE A 276 -10.20 3.21 17.85
N GLY A 277 -10.37 4.44 17.42
CA GLY A 277 -11.26 4.82 16.33
C GLY A 277 -10.49 5.20 15.08
N SER A 278 -10.83 4.62 13.94
CA SER A 278 -10.38 5.13 12.65
C SER A 278 -11.28 4.67 11.51
N SER A 279 -11.28 5.36 10.38
CA SER A 279 -11.92 4.83 9.16
C SER A 279 -10.92 3.98 8.39
N LYS A 280 -11.39 2.92 7.72
CA LYS A 280 -10.52 2.13 6.84
C LYS A 280 -10.09 2.97 5.65
N VAL A 281 -8.82 2.87 5.28
CA VAL A 281 -8.25 3.49 4.09
C VAL A 281 -7.70 2.41 3.17
N TYR A 282 -6.92 1.49 3.72
CA TYR A 282 -6.26 0.38 3.06
C TYR A 282 -6.57 -0.97 3.76
N PRO A 283 -6.47 -2.11 3.06
CA PRO A 283 -6.70 -3.43 3.65
C PRO A 283 -5.77 -3.71 4.86
N ASN A 284 -4.51 -3.28 4.78
CA ASN A 284 -3.46 -3.51 5.78
C ASN A 284 -3.18 -2.26 6.64
N ASP A 285 -4.23 -1.55 7.02
CA ASP A 285 -4.11 -0.43 7.96
C ASP A 285 -3.82 -0.90 9.39
N PHE A 286 -3.33 0.01 10.23
CA PHE A 286 -3.05 -0.24 11.65
C PHE A 286 -4.22 -0.94 12.37
N THR A 287 -5.44 -0.44 12.19
CA THR A 287 -6.63 -1.06 12.80
C THR A 287 -6.90 -2.48 12.27
N SER A 288 -6.70 -2.75 10.97
CA SER A 288 -6.85 -4.09 10.38
C SER A 288 -5.81 -5.07 10.93
N GLU A 289 -4.53 -4.66 10.99
CA GLU A 289 -3.46 -5.47 11.56
C GLU A 289 -3.72 -5.79 13.05
N ARG A 290 -4.22 -4.81 13.80
CA ARG A 290 -4.59 -5.00 15.22
C ARG A 290 -5.76 -5.96 15.40
N ILE A 291 -6.79 -5.88 14.55
CA ILE A 291 -7.92 -6.82 14.55
C ILE A 291 -7.43 -8.25 14.28
N ASN A 292 -6.61 -8.45 13.25
CA ASN A 292 -6.06 -9.76 12.92
C ASN A 292 -5.27 -10.36 14.09
N LYS A 293 -4.36 -9.56 14.67
CA LYS A 293 -3.58 -9.98 15.84
C LYS A 293 -4.44 -10.26 17.09
N ALA A 294 -5.54 -9.53 17.25
CA ALA A 294 -6.48 -9.80 18.34
C ALA A 294 -7.22 -11.13 18.14
N MET A 295 -7.64 -11.43 16.90
CA MET A 295 -8.25 -12.72 16.54
C MET A 295 -7.29 -13.89 16.72
N GLU A 296 -6.01 -13.74 16.38
CA GLU A 296 -4.97 -14.74 16.63
C GLU A 296 -4.83 -15.03 18.14
N LEU A 297 -4.70 -13.98 18.96
CA LEU A 297 -4.59 -14.12 20.42
C LEU A 297 -5.84 -14.74 21.05
N GLU A 298 -7.02 -14.45 20.51
CA GLU A 298 -8.28 -15.08 20.93
C GLU A 298 -8.26 -16.58 20.65
N LYS A 299 -7.79 -17.00 19.47
CA LYS A 299 -7.64 -18.42 19.11
C LYS A 299 -6.64 -19.14 20.03
N GLU A 300 -5.53 -18.50 20.37
CA GLU A 300 -4.49 -19.08 21.23
C GLU A 300 -4.93 -19.22 22.70
N LYS A 301 -5.54 -18.16 23.25
CA LYS A 301 -5.82 -18.06 24.70
C LYS A 301 -7.25 -18.42 25.07
N GLY A 302 -8.14 -18.59 24.07
CA GLY A 302 -9.57 -18.83 24.28
C GLY A 302 -10.31 -17.69 24.97
N LYS A 303 -9.71 -16.48 25.01
CA LYS A 303 -10.26 -15.31 25.70
C LYS A 303 -10.36 -14.12 24.76
N LYS A 304 -11.56 -13.58 24.64
CA LYS A 304 -11.85 -12.42 23.80
C LYS A 304 -11.58 -11.13 24.57
N GLN A 305 -10.39 -10.55 24.39
CA GLN A 305 -9.94 -9.34 25.11
C GLN A 305 -10.11 -8.04 24.31
N CYS A 306 -10.38 -8.15 23.01
CA CYS A 306 -10.57 -7.02 22.09
C CYS A 306 -11.98 -7.04 21.52
N PHE A 307 -12.69 -5.93 21.62
CA PHE A 307 -14.01 -5.74 21.04
C PHE A 307 -13.87 -5.03 19.69
N VAL A 308 -14.51 -5.55 18.63
CA VAL A 308 -14.34 -5.01 17.26
C VAL A 308 -15.69 -4.58 16.71
N MET A 309 -15.78 -3.30 16.34
CA MET A 309 -16.92 -2.69 15.65
C MET A 309 -16.49 -2.29 14.24
N ASP A 310 -16.77 -3.14 13.26
CA ASP A 310 -16.47 -2.91 11.85
C ASP A 310 -17.76 -2.73 11.06
N TYR A 311 -18.16 -1.47 10.89
CA TYR A 311 -19.47 -1.09 10.38
C TYR A 311 -19.41 -0.13 9.18
N ASN A 312 -20.44 -0.23 8.36
CA ASN A 312 -20.82 0.76 7.36
C ASN A 312 -22.12 1.46 7.78
N LEU A 313 -22.50 2.50 7.04
CA LEU A 313 -23.65 3.34 7.38
C LEU A 313 -24.97 2.56 7.49
N TRP A 314 -25.24 1.68 6.53
CA TRP A 314 -26.50 0.95 6.47
C TRP A 314 -26.56 -0.28 7.39
N LYS A 315 -25.41 -0.77 7.89
CA LYS A 315 -25.36 -1.78 8.94
C LYS A 315 -25.81 -1.22 10.29
N VAL A 316 -25.44 0.03 10.59
CA VAL A 316 -25.83 0.68 11.85
C VAL A 316 -27.26 1.22 11.81
N ASN A 317 -27.68 1.77 10.67
CA ASN A 317 -29.01 2.39 10.53
C ASN A 317 -29.68 1.98 9.22
N ARG A 318 -30.08 0.70 9.10
CA ARG A 318 -30.68 0.18 7.86
C ARG A 318 -31.99 0.86 7.50
N GLU A 319 -32.80 1.21 8.51
CA GLU A 319 -34.15 1.78 8.34
C GLU A 319 -34.16 3.16 7.68
N ARG A 320 -33.05 3.90 7.81
CA ARG A 320 -32.90 5.23 7.19
C ARG A 320 -32.74 5.18 5.67
N TYR A 321 -32.27 4.06 5.13
CA TYR A 321 -31.88 3.95 3.72
C TYR A 321 -32.89 3.11 2.92
N SER A 322 -32.94 3.35 1.61
CA SER A 322 -33.79 2.61 0.66
C SER A 322 -33.60 1.10 0.79
N LYS A 323 -34.70 0.36 0.64
CA LYS A 323 -34.67 -1.11 0.58
C LYS A 323 -34.13 -1.61 -0.76
N ASP A 324 -34.24 -0.79 -1.79
CA ASP A 324 -33.68 -1.11 -3.10
C ASP A 324 -32.16 -0.94 -3.04
N GLU A 325 -31.45 -1.91 -3.61
CA GLU A 325 -29.98 -2.01 -3.54
C GLU A 325 -29.41 -2.25 -4.94
N PHE A 326 -28.21 -1.74 -5.19
CA PHE A 326 -27.39 -2.08 -6.35
C PHE A 326 -26.17 -2.88 -5.91
N ARG A 327 -25.60 -3.64 -6.85
CA ARG A 327 -24.47 -4.54 -6.59
C ARG A 327 -23.17 -3.86 -6.99
N VAL A 328 -22.15 -4.03 -6.17
CA VAL A 328 -20.80 -3.51 -6.43
C VAL A 328 -19.80 -4.63 -6.22
N GLU A 329 -19.02 -4.96 -7.24
CA GLU A 329 -17.85 -5.83 -7.12
C GLU A 329 -16.68 -4.99 -6.58
N ILE A 330 -16.09 -5.43 -5.47
CA ILE A 330 -14.91 -4.83 -4.89
C ILE A 330 -13.68 -5.30 -5.67
N GLY A 331 -12.91 -4.34 -6.16
CA GLY A 331 -11.67 -4.60 -6.88
C GLY A 331 -10.58 -5.18 -5.97
N GLY A 332 -9.91 -6.22 -6.46
CA GLY A 332 -8.74 -6.81 -5.80
C GLY A 332 -7.42 -6.36 -6.44
N LEU A 333 -6.34 -7.06 -6.11
CA LEU A 333 -5.02 -6.81 -6.70
C LEU A 333 -4.98 -6.99 -8.22
N ASN A 334 -5.96 -7.61 -8.88
CA ASN A 334 -5.94 -7.86 -10.33
C ASN A 334 -7.11 -7.21 -11.08
N ARG A 335 -8.00 -6.49 -10.39
CA ARG A 335 -9.25 -5.98 -10.97
C ARG A 335 -9.71 -4.72 -10.25
N ARG A 336 -10.26 -3.76 -11.00
CA ARG A 336 -10.92 -2.58 -10.43
C ARG A 336 -12.30 -2.91 -9.87
N SER A 337 -12.72 -2.10 -8.90
CA SER A 337 -14.08 -2.09 -8.41
C SER A 337 -15.03 -1.64 -9.52
N ARG A 338 -16.24 -2.21 -9.58
CA ARG A 338 -17.27 -1.80 -10.55
C ARG A 338 -18.68 -2.02 -10.03
N ILE A 339 -19.62 -1.19 -10.47
CA ILE A 339 -21.05 -1.43 -10.31
C ILE A 339 -21.43 -2.57 -11.25
N LEU A 340 -22.22 -3.52 -10.77
CA LEU A 340 -22.64 -4.71 -11.52
C LEU A 340 -24.06 -4.57 -12.04
N ASP A 341 -24.21 -4.84 -13.34
CA ASP A 341 -25.49 -4.93 -14.03
C ASP A 341 -26.03 -6.38 -14.01
N GLU A 342 -27.28 -6.58 -14.43
CA GLU A 342 -27.93 -7.91 -14.46
C GLU A 342 -27.24 -8.91 -15.42
N TRP A 343 -26.43 -8.40 -16.35
CA TRP A 343 -25.77 -9.18 -17.40
C TRP A 343 -24.32 -9.56 -17.07
N ASP A 344 -23.75 -9.01 -16.00
CA ASP A 344 -22.38 -9.34 -15.57
C ASP A 344 -22.33 -10.77 -15.03
N ARG A 345 -21.52 -11.62 -15.68
CA ARG A 345 -21.38 -13.06 -15.32
C ARG A 345 -19.97 -13.44 -14.88
N ASP A 346 -19.00 -12.57 -15.09
CA ASP A 346 -17.59 -12.78 -14.80
C ASP A 346 -17.22 -12.21 -13.44
N ILE A 347 -18.05 -12.40 -12.41
CA ILE A 347 -17.80 -11.87 -11.06
C ILE A 347 -16.80 -12.78 -10.34
N VAL A 348 -15.68 -12.21 -9.92
CA VAL A 348 -14.60 -12.95 -9.22
C VAL A 348 -14.31 -12.33 -7.85
N GLY A 349 -14.50 -11.02 -7.71
CA GLY A 349 -14.31 -10.30 -6.45
C GLY A 349 -15.48 -10.45 -5.47
N GLU A 350 -15.29 -9.92 -4.26
CA GLU A 350 -16.36 -9.79 -3.27
C GLU A 350 -17.43 -8.84 -3.79
N VAL A 351 -18.71 -9.21 -3.65
CA VAL A 351 -19.84 -8.35 -4.03
C VAL A 351 -20.53 -7.82 -2.80
N ILE A 352 -20.64 -6.49 -2.74
CA ILE A 352 -21.44 -5.81 -1.73
C ILE A 352 -22.76 -5.33 -2.32
N HIS A 353 -23.78 -5.29 -1.45
CA HIS A 353 -25.09 -4.74 -1.74
C HIS A 353 -25.23 -3.37 -1.06
N VAL A 354 -25.43 -2.34 -1.87
CA VAL A 354 -25.42 -0.95 -1.43
C VAL A 354 -26.80 -0.33 -1.63
N PRO A 355 -27.38 0.36 -0.65
CA PRO A 355 -28.66 1.07 -0.82
C PRO A 355 -28.61 2.08 -1.97
N MET A 356 -29.69 2.17 -2.75
CA MET A 356 -29.79 3.07 -3.91
C MET A 356 -29.51 4.55 -3.59
N ASP A 357 -29.66 4.98 -2.34
CA ASP A 357 -29.31 6.32 -1.85
C ASP A 357 -27.86 6.73 -2.14
N PHE A 358 -26.96 5.76 -2.33
CA PHE A 358 -25.54 6.01 -2.56
C PHE A 358 -25.12 5.83 -4.02
N TYR A 359 -26.05 5.50 -4.93
CA TYR A 359 -25.74 5.17 -6.32
C TYR A 359 -24.91 6.26 -7.01
N ASP A 360 -25.35 7.52 -6.94
CA ASP A 360 -24.66 8.66 -7.57
C ASP A 360 -23.21 8.81 -7.07
N LYS A 361 -22.97 8.55 -5.77
CA LYS A 361 -21.62 8.62 -5.19
C LYS A 361 -20.74 7.51 -5.73
N PHE A 362 -21.25 6.27 -5.75
CA PHE A 362 -20.52 5.12 -6.30
C PHE A 362 -20.30 5.24 -7.81
N GLN A 363 -21.21 5.87 -8.54
CA GLN A 363 -21.04 6.14 -9.96
C GLN A 363 -19.97 7.22 -10.21
N SER A 364 -19.92 8.25 -9.37
CA SER A 364 -18.96 9.35 -9.51
C SER A 364 -17.53 8.95 -9.12
N ASP A 365 -17.38 8.21 -8.03
CA ASP A 365 -16.08 7.85 -7.45
C ASP A 365 -16.24 6.57 -6.61
N ILE A 366 -16.23 5.44 -7.32
CA ILE A 366 -16.49 4.13 -6.73
C ILE A 366 -15.52 3.77 -5.61
N ASP A 367 -14.23 4.09 -5.77
CA ASP A 367 -13.21 3.68 -4.82
C ASP A 367 -13.29 4.51 -3.53
N ASN A 368 -13.49 5.83 -3.63
CA ASN A 368 -13.73 6.63 -2.43
C ASN A 368 -15.08 6.28 -1.78
N ALA A 369 -16.11 5.95 -2.55
CA ALA A 369 -17.40 5.54 -2.01
C ALA A 369 -17.33 4.18 -1.28
N ILE A 370 -16.59 3.21 -1.81
CA ILE A 370 -16.31 1.94 -1.15
C ILE A 370 -15.56 2.18 0.18
N ARG A 371 -14.54 3.04 0.17
CA ARG A 371 -13.78 3.36 1.38
C ARG A 371 -14.61 4.06 2.44
N ASP A 372 -15.22 5.19 2.07
CA ASP A 372 -15.88 6.08 3.01
C ASP A 372 -17.25 5.54 3.42
N ILE A 373 -18.04 4.99 2.50
CA ILE A 373 -19.43 4.62 2.76
C ILE A 373 -19.52 3.14 3.14
N ALA A 374 -18.93 2.26 2.33
CA ALA A 374 -18.95 0.81 2.60
C ALA A 374 -17.94 0.38 3.68
N GLY A 375 -16.94 1.22 3.99
CA GLY A 375 -15.96 0.92 5.02
C GLY A 375 -14.97 -0.17 4.66
N ILE A 376 -14.66 -0.33 3.37
CA ILE A 376 -13.77 -1.37 2.86
C ILE A 376 -12.47 -0.71 2.39
N GLY A 377 -11.32 -1.21 2.87
CA GLY A 377 -10.02 -0.73 2.44
C GLY A 377 -9.72 -1.17 1.01
N ILE A 378 -9.10 -0.30 0.20
CA ILE A 378 -8.75 -0.59 -1.20
C ILE A 378 -7.24 -0.50 -1.37
N TYR A 379 -6.64 -1.39 -2.15
CA TYR A 379 -5.20 -1.36 -2.44
C TYR A 379 -4.78 -0.05 -3.14
N THR A 380 -3.71 0.58 -2.65
CA THR A 380 -3.16 1.86 -3.17
C THR A 380 -2.52 1.73 -4.55
N VAL A 381 -2.05 0.52 -4.86
CA VAL A 381 -1.35 0.18 -6.09
C VAL A 381 -2.07 -1.01 -6.72
N GLN A 382 -2.48 -0.86 -7.98
CA GLN A 382 -3.18 -1.89 -8.75
C GLN A 382 -2.49 -2.08 -10.10
N PRO A 383 -2.48 -3.28 -10.69
CA PRO A 383 -2.08 -3.51 -12.07
C PRO A 383 -2.79 -2.55 -12.99
N PHE A 384 -2.00 -1.89 -13.82
CA PHE A 384 -2.50 -0.91 -14.74
C PHE A 384 -3.33 -1.58 -15.86
N ILE A 385 -2.81 -2.70 -16.37
CA ILE A 385 -3.51 -3.63 -17.27
C ILE A 385 -4.00 -4.80 -16.41
N GLY A 386 -5.29 -4.85 -16.13
CA GLY A 386 -5.92 -5.87 -15.28
C GLY A 386 -6.16 -7.20 -15.99
N ASN A 387 -6.63 -7.17 -17.24
CA ASN A 387 -6.79 -8.40 -18.03
C ASN A 387 -5.59 -8.59 -18.97
N LYS A 388 -4.70 -9.52 -18.59
CA LYS A 388 -3.45 -9.82 -19.31
C LYS A 388 -3.66 -10.52 -20.65
N GLU A 389 -4.84 -11.12 -20.89
CA GLU A 389 -5.16 -11.79 -22.15
C GLU A 389 -5.06 -10.84 -23.35
N TYR A 390 -5.40 -9.56 -23.16
CA TYR A 390 -5.31 -8.55 -24.20
C TYR A 390 -3.86 -8.25 -24.64
N ILE A 391 -2.87 -8.44 -23.76
CA ILE A 391 -1.45 -8.33 -24.11
C ILE A 391 -1.09 -9.48 -25.07
N GLY A 392 -1.50 -10.71 -24.76
CA GLY A 392 -1.32 -11.86 -25.64
C GLY A 392 -2.00 -11.67 -27.00
N LYS A 393 -3.25 -11.18 -27.00
CA LYS A 393 -4.00 -10.87 -28.23
C LYS A 393 -3.30 -9.84 -29.11
N MET A 394 -2.66 -8.82 -28.53
CA MET A 394 -1.90 -7.81 -29.27
C MET A 394 -0.75 -8.45 -30.08
N PHE A 395 -0.01 -9.38 -29.49
CA PHE A 395 1.08 -10.09 -30.16
C PHE A 395 0.58 -11.15 -31.14
N GLN A 396 -0.50 -11.85 -30.79
CA GLN A 396 -1.16 -12.81 -31.66
C GLN A 396 -1.66 -12.12 -32.94
N SER A 397 -2.35 -10.98 -32.80
CA SER A 397 -2.81 -10.15 -33.92
C SER A 397 -1.64 -9.72 -34.81
N GLY A 398 -0.50 -9.34 -34.22
CA GLY A 398 0.72 -9.06 -34.97
C GLY A 398 1.25 -10.26 -35.76
N THR A 399 1.24 -11.44 -35.15
CA THR A 399 1.66 -12.70 -35.78
C THR A 399 0.73 -13.09 -36.93
N GLU A 400 -0.58 -12.98 -36.74
CA GLU A 400 -1.60 -13.24 -37.77
C GLU A 400 -1.50 -12.25 -38.94
N MET A 401 -1.09 -11.02 -38.65
CA MET A 401 -0.76 -10.02 -39.67
C MET A 401 0.56 -10.33 -40.39
N GLY A 402 1.39 -11.26 -39.91
CA GLY A 402 2.71 -11.60 -40.45
C GLY A 402 3.78 -10.55 -40.10
N LEU A 403 3.71 -9.95 -38.92
CA LEU A 403 4.79 -9.10 -38.40
C LEU A 403 5.96 -9.99 -37.97
N GLU A 404 7.11 -9.77 -38.59
CA GLU A 404 8.36 -10.48 -38.27
C GLU A 404 9.32 -9.52 -37.60
N ARG A 405 10.25 -10.07 -36.79
CA ARG A 405 11.33 -9.27 -36.21
C ARG A 405 12.24 -8.75 -37.31
N ILE A 406 12.35 -7.42 -37.40
CA ILE A 406 13.18 -6.74 -38.40
C ILE A 406 14.66 -6.79 -38.00
N PHE A 407 14.94 -6.73 -36.70
CA PHE A 407 16.29 -6.88 -36.16
C PHE A 407 16.54 -8.35 -35.78
N SER A 408 17.78 -8.79 -35.96
CA SER A 408 18.23 -10.10 -35.49
C SER A 408 18.45 -10.17 -33.98
N VAL A 409 18.33 -9.04 -33.28
CA VAL A 409 18.59 -8.87 -31.84
C VAL A 409 17.50 -8.00 -31.21
N ASP A 410 17.22 -8.23 -29.93
CA ASP A 410 16.26 -7.46 -29.15
C ASP A 410 16.95 -6.23 -28.48
N VAL A 411 18.27 -6.29 -28.28
CA VAL A 411 19.11 -5.24 -27.68
C VAL A 411 20.38 -4.96 -28.52
N ALA A 412 20.52 -3.74 -29.04
CA ALA A 412 21.69 -3.35 -29.84
C ALA A 412 22.57 -2.29 -29.15
N THR A 413 23.89 -2.33 -29.42
CA THR A 413 24.79 -1.17 -29.23
C THR A 413 25.01 -0.53 -30.59
N LEU A 414 24.58 0.71 -30.79
CA LEU A 414 24.81 1.42 -32.05
C LEU A 414 26.26 1.94 -32.09
N SER A 415 27.16 1.28 -32.83
CA SER A 415 28.56 1.70 -32.96
C SER A 415 29.17 1.54 -34.35
N PRO A 416 30.10 2.44 -34.76
CA PRO A 416 30.82 2.32 -36.03
C PRO A 416 31.94 1.28 -35.99
N LYS A 417 32.27 0.70 -34.83
CA LYS A 417 33.32 -0.33 -34.76
C LYS A 417 32.79 -1.66 -35.34
N PRO A 418 33.60 -2.44 -36.07
CA PRO A 418 33.17 -3.67 -36.74
C PRO A 418 32.63 -4.76 -35.79
N GLU A 419 33.10 -4.78 -34.54
CA GLU A 419 32.62 -5.71 -33.51
C GLU A 419 31.20 -5.41 -32.99
N TYR A 420 30.66 -4.22 -33.27
CA TYR A 420 29.28 -3.86 -32.98
C TYR A 420 28.45 -3.89 -34.26
N MET A 421 27.15 -4.19 -34.14
CA MET A 421 26.28 -4.34 -35.30
C MET A 421 26.22 -3.03 -36.10
N ALA A 422 26.81 -3.02 -37.29
CA ALA A 422 26.76 -1.86 -38.17
C ALA A 422 25.30 -1.55 -38.50
N LEU A 423 24.91 -0.28 -38.44
CA LEU A 423 23.54 0.18 -38.69
C LEU A 423 22.99 -0.30 -40.05
N GLU A 424 23.86 -0.56 -41.00
CA GLU A 424 23.57 -1.02 -42.36
C GLU A 424 23.06 -2.47 -42.41
N HIS A 425 23.30 -3.27 -41.35
CA HIS A 425 22.82 -4.65 -41.23
C HIS A 425 21.47 -4.78 -40.48
N LEU A 426 20.99 -3.69 -39.87
CA LEU A 426 19.78 -3.66 -39.05
C LEU A 426 18.46 -3.63 -39.86
N LEU A 427 18.50 -3.48 -41.19
CA LEU A 427 17.31 -3.23 -42.02
C LEU A 427 17.20 -4.15 -43.25
N ASN A 428 17.67 -5.40 -43.15
CA ASN A 428 17.71 -6.36 -44.27
C ASN A 428 16.35 -6.97 -44.66
N VAL A 429 15.24 -6.50 -44.08
CA VAL A 429 13.88 -6.96 -44.39
C VAL A 429 13.17 -5.93 -45.28
N PRO A 430 12.47 -6.35 -46.36
CA PRO A 430 11.68 -5.44 -47.18
C PRO A 430 10.68 -4.63 -46.36
N ILE A 431 10.57 -3.33 -46.62
CA ILE A 431 9.62 -2.46 -45.90
C ILE A 431 8.20 -2.96 -46.14
N ARG A 432 7.56 -3.39 -45.07
CA ARG A 432 6.14 -3.71 -45.05
C ARG A 432 5.34 -2.44 -45.35
N LYS A 433 4.37 -2.47 -46.26
CA LYS A 433 3.48 -1.31 -46.53
C LYS A 433 4.26 0.03 -46.74
N PRO A 434 5.19 0.14 -47.70
CA PRO A 434 6.11 1.29 -47.81
C PRO A 434 5.43 2.66 -47.99
N GLY A 435 4.18 2.68 -48.46
CA GLY A 435 3.38 3.90 -48.57
C GLY A 435 2.84 4.47 -47.24
N HIS A 436 2.93 3.74 -46.12
CA HIS A 436 2.33 4.16 -44.85
C HIS A 436 3.19 5.17 -44.09
N ILE A 437 2.55 6.11 -43.38
CA ILE A 437 3.23 7.07 -42.51
C ILE A 437 3.63 6.39 -41.20
N ARG A 438 4.87 6.62 -40.77
CA ARG A 438 5.45 6.06 -39.54
C ARG A 438 5.57 7.10 -38.43
N TYR A 439 5.31 6.60 -37.24
CA TYR A 439 5.52 7.23 -35.95
C TYR A 439 6.71 6.57 -35.27
N VAL A 440 7.60 7.38 -34.71
CA VAL A 440 8.75 6.90 -33.95
C VAL A 440 8.62 7.38 -32.51
N GLY A 441 8.69 6.46 -31.55
CA GLY A 441 8.75 6.75 -30.13
C GLY A 441 10.15 6.44 -29.63
N VAL A 442 10.73 7.36 -28.88
CA VAL A 442 12.05 7.17 -28.28
C VAL A 442 11.97 7.49 -26.80
N ASP A 443 12.31 6.51 -25.97
CA ASP A 443 12.55 6.75 -24.55
C ASP A 443 14.00 7.22 -24.34
N ILE A 444 14.19 8.47 -23.87
CA ILE A 444 15.52 9.07 -23.67
C ILE A 444 15.92 8.95 -22.20
N GLY A 445 16.72 7.94 -21.93
CA GLY A 445 17.37 7.75 -20.65
C GLY A 445 18.81 8.28 -20.62
N LEU A 446 19.08 9.59 -20.58
CA LEU A 446 20.49 10.08 -20.47
C LEU A 446 21.19 9.70 -19.15
N LYS A 447 20.42 9.29 -18.12
CA LYS A 447 20.92 8.66 -16.87
C LYS A 447 20.44 7.21 -16.66
N LYS A 448 19.64 6.66 -17.58
CA LYS A 448 19.27 5.24 -17.63
C LYS A 448 20.24 4.53 -18.60
N ASP A 449 20.35 3.22 -18.50
CA ASP A 449 21.41 2.47 -19.20
C ASP A 449 21.07 2.05 -20.64
N ARG A 450 19.79 2.21 -21.03
CA ARG A 450 19.25 1.82 -22.33
C ARG A 450 18.19 2.82 -22.80
N PHE A 451 17.94 2.82 -24.11
CA PHE A 451 16.97 3.64 -24.84
C PHE A 451 16.00 2.72 -25.56
N GLY A 452 14.69 2.86 -25.33
CA GLY A 452 13.69 2.17 -26.13
C GLY A 452 13.42 2.93 -27.44
N ILE A 453 13.40 2.24 -28.58
CA ILE A 453 12.83 2.77 -29.83
C ILE A 453 11.68 1.88 -30.29
N ALA A 454 10.55 2.51 -30.59
CA ALA A 454 9.38 1.88 -31.17
C ALA A 454 8.99 2.58 -32.47
N VAL A 455 8.67 1.83 -33.52
CA VAL A 455 8.14 2.38 -34.77
C VAL A 455 6.84 1.67 -35.14
N GLY A 456 5.85 2.48 -35.50
CA GLY A 456 4.52 2.00 -35.84
C GLY A 456 3.81 2.85 -36.88
N TYR A 457 2.70 2.33 -37.39
CA TYR A 457 1.85 2.99 -38.38
C TYR A 457 0.38 2.67 -38.13
N ILE A 458 -0.52 3.47 -38.72
CA ILE A 458 -1.96 3.26 -38.65
C ILE A 458 -2.38 2.37 -39.84
N ASP A 459 -2.96 1.20 -39.58
CA ASP A 459 -3.46 0.23 -40.57
C ASP A 459 -4.99 0.34 -40.73
N GLY A 460 -5.45 1.56 -41.00
CA GLY A 460 -6.87 1.86 -41.19
C GLY A 460 -7.61 2.21 -39.90
N MET A 461 -8.94 2.09 -39.96
CA MET A 461 -9.87 2.48 -38.89
C MET A 461 -10.75 1.30 -38.50
N GLU A 462 -10.98 1.17 -37.21
CA GLU A 462 -11.81 0.14 -36.59
C GLU A 462 -13.06 0.79 -35.99
N GLN A 463 -14.21 0.13 -36.09
CA GLN A 463 -15.45 0.62 -35.48
C GLN A 463 -15.50 0.17 -34.03
N VAL A 464 -15.57 1.15 -33.12
CA VAL A 464 -15.75 0.93 -31.69
C VAL A 464 -17.15 1.39 -31.30
N GLU A 465 -17.88 0.56 -30.57
CA GLU A 465 -19.19 0.91 -30.03
C GLU A 465 -18.98 1.64 -28.70
N ARG A 466 -19.54 2.84 -28.57
CA ARG A 466 -19.52 3.63 -27.34
C ARG A 466 -20.92 3.89 -26.85
N THR A 467 -21.11 3.75 -25.55
CA THR A 467 -22.39 4.01 -24.89
C THR A 467 -22.36 5.36 -24.22
N TYR A 468 -23.41 6.15 -24.41
CA TYR A 468 -23.56 7.45 -23.75
C TYR A 468 -24.98 7.59 -23.21
N LEU A 469 -25.11 8.38 -22.14
CA LEU A 469 -26.41 8.76 -21.59
C LEU A 469 -26.99 9.89 -22.43
N ASP A 470 -28.12 9.64 -23.08
CA ASP A 470 -28.87 10.68 -23.76
C ASP A 470 -29.61 11.52 -22.71
N ALA A 471 -29.14 12.74 -22.47
CA ALA A 471 -29.65 13.62 -21.42
C ALA A 471 -31.13 14.00 -21.59
N ALA A 472 -31.68 13.92 -22.80
CA ALA A 472 -33.09 14.25 -23.07
C ALA A 472 -34.03 13.08 -22.78
N THR A 473 -33.55 11.85 -22.99
CA THR A 473 -34.37 10.63 -22.82
C THR A 473 -34.02 9.83 -21.58
N GLN A 474 -32.91 10.17 -20.89
CA GLN A 474 -32.33 9.41 -19.78
C GLN A 474 -32.11 7.93 -20.11
N THR A 475 -31.85 7.62 -21.38
CA THR A 475 -31.57 6.26 -21.84
C THR A 475 -30.13 6.14 -22.32
N MET A 476 -29.54 4.96 -22.11
CA MET A 476 -28.23 4.61 -22.65
C MET A 476 -28.36 4.33 -24.15
N LYS A 477 -27.67 5.12 -24.97
CA LYS A 477 -27.61 4.96 -26.42
C LYS A 477 -26.22 4.55 -26.84
N VAL A 478 -26.14 3.70 -27.87
CA VAL A 478 -24.87 3.27 -28.47
C VAL A 478 -24.66 4.03 -29.77
N TYR A 479 -23.48 4.61 -29.95
CA TYR A 479 -23.02 5.10 -31.24
C TYR A 479 -21.75 4.38 -31.66
N LYS A 480 -21.51 4.35 -32.97
CA LYS A 480 -20.31 3.77 -33.56
C LYS A 480 -19.33 4.87 -33.86
N GLU A 481 -18.14 4.77 -33.29
CA GLU A 481 -17.03 5.67 -33.53
C GLU A 481 -15.96 4.95 -34.35
N LYS A 482 -15.28 5.65 -35.26
CA LYS A 482 -14.16 5.10 -36.01
C LYS A 482 -12.86 5.51 -35.35
N MET A 483 -12.11 4.55 -34.84
CA MET A 483 -10.84 4.75 -34.14
C MET A 483 -9.68 4.12 -34.93
N PRO A 484 -8.45 4.66 -34.85
CA PRO A 484 -7.32 4.12 -35.59
C PRO A 484 -6.91 2.73 -35.09
N LYS A 485 -6.57 1.84 -36.03
CA LYS A 485 -5.92 0.55 -35.76
C LYS A 485 -4.41 0.74 -35.84
N CYS A 486 -3.73 0.59 -34.71
CA CYS A 486 -2.31 0.86 -34.56
C CYS A 486 -1.49 -0.41 -34.74
N VAL A 487 -0.42 -0.34 -35.52
CA VAL A 487 0.53 -1.44 -35.74
C VAL A 487 1.90 -1.02 -35.27
N ILE A 488 2.51 -1.80 -34.37
CA ILE A 488 3.90 -1.65 -33.94
C ILE A 488 4.75 -2.65 -34.71
N GLU A 489 5.47 -2.16 -35.73
CA GLU A 489 6.22 -3.02 -36.65
C GLU A 489 7.68 -3.22 -36.23
N LEU A 490 8.20 -2.37 -35.35
CA LEU A 490 9.60 -2.39 -34.95
C LEU A 490 9.77 -1.97 -33.50
N LEU A 491 10.53 -2.76 -32.76
CA LEU A 491 10.93 -2.54 -31.37
C LEU A 491 12.42 -2.84 -31.25
N LEU A 492 13.16 -1.98 -30.56
CA LEU A 492 14.57 -2.23 -30.24
C LEU A 492 14.96 -1.54 -28.94
N SER A 493 15.69 -2.26 -28.10
CA SER A 493 16.39 -1.66 -26.97
C SER A 493 17.81 -1.29 -27.38
N ILE A 494 18.25 -0.06 -27.11
CA ILE A 494 19.58 0.43 -27.45
C ILE A 494 20.39 0.64 -26.18
N LYS A 495 21.49 -0.07 -26.00
CA LYS A 495 22.40 0.08 -24.86
C LYS A 495 23.61 0.96 -25.19
N LYS A 496 24.17 1.61 -24.17
CA LYS A 496 25.38 2.45 -24.27
C LYS A 496 26.62 1.65 -24.68
N GLU A 497 27.60 2.35 -25.28
CA GLU A 497 28.96 1.84 -25.36
C GLU A 497 29.65 2.02 -24.00
N GLU A 498 30.22 0.95 -23.46
CA GLU A 498 30.86 0.95 -22.12
C GLU A 498 31.97 1.99 -21.99
N GLU A 499 32.76 2.20 -23.06
CA GLU A 499 33.89 3.13 -23.09
C GLU A 499 33.47 4.60 -22.94
N PHE A 500 32.22 4.94 -23.33
CA PHE A 500 31.75 6.32 -23.41
C PHE A 500 30.63 6.66 -22.41
N GLY A 501 30.08 5.67 -21.69
CA GLY A 501 29.22 5.88 -20.53
C GLY A 501 27.79 6.35 -20.81
N GLU A 502 27.47 6.82 -22.02
CA GLU A 502 26.15 7.29 -22.45
C GLU A 502 25.84 6.82 -23.88
N VAL A 503 24.55 6.64 -24.23
CA VAL A 503 24.15 6.42 -25.62
C VAL A 503 24.23 7.75 -26.37
N GLU A 504 24.99 7.75 -27.46
CA GLU A 504 25.11 8.93 -28.32
C GLU A 504 23.77 9.15 -29.07
N LEU A 505 23.01 10.17 -28.64
CA LEU A 505 21.76 10.60 -29.28
C LEU A 505 21.88 10.80 -30.80
N GLY A 506 23.05 11.25 -31.26
CA GLY A 506 23.36 11.40 -32.69
C GLY A 506 23.21 10.10 -33.49
N ARG A 507 23.46 8.94 -32.87
CA ARG A 507 23.36 7.62 -33.52
C ARG A 507 21.93 7.09 -33.58
N VAL A 508 21.15 7.33 -32.53
CA VAL A 508 19.71 7.06 -32.56
C VAL A 508 19.04 7.90 -33.66
N ARG A 509 19.47 9.16 -33.82
CA ARG A 509 19.02 10.02 -34.92
C ARG A 509 19.48 9.51 -36.28
N TYR A 510 20.72 9.04 -36.38
CA TYR A 510 21.24 8.43 -37.61
C TYR A 510 20.45 7.19 -38.02
N LEU A 511 20.00 6.36 -37.06
CA LEU A 511 19.11 5.22 -37.32
C LEU A 511 17.80 5.66 -37.97
N ILE A 512 17.16 6.70 -37.43
CA ILE A 512 15.94 7.28 -38.01
C ILE A 512 16.19 7.75 -39.46
N PHE A 513 17.33 8.42 -39.72
CA PHE A 513 17.67 8.86 -41.07
C PHE A 513 17.98 7.72 -42.03
N GLN A 514 18.60 6.64 -41.56
CA GLN A 514 18.82 5.44 -42.36
C GLN A 514 17.52 4.73 -42.71
N MET A 515 16.55 4.68 -41.78
CA MET A 515 15.21 4.19 -42.09
C MET A 515 14.57 5.04 -43.21
N MET A 516 14.66 6.37 -43.13
CA MET A 516 14.15 7.23 -44.20
C MET A 516 14.85 6.98 -45.55
N LYS A 517 16.18 6.84 -45.55
CA LYS A 517 16.96 6.53 -46.75
C LYS A 517 16.54 5.20 -47.38
N ASN A 518 16.20 4.21 -46.56
CA ASN A 518 15.73 2.90 -47.01
C ASN A 518 14.25 2.89 -47.45
N GLY A 519 13.52 4.00 -47.26
CA GLY A 519 12.16 4.19 -47.79
C GLY A 519 11.06 4.26 -46.72
N TYR A 520 11.38 4.29 -45.43
CA TYR A 520 10.38 4.51 -44.38
C TYR A 520 9.88 5.96 -44.40
N ARG A 521 8.56 6.15 -44.55
CA ARG A 521 7.94 7.49 -44.50
C ARG A 521 7.70 7.94 -43.05
N ILE A 522 8.76 8.34 -42.36
CA ILE A 522 8.68 8.84 -40.97
C ILE A 522 8.19 10.29 -40.97
N ARG A 523 7.15 10.59 -40.17
CA ARG A 523 6.56 11.94 -40.13
C ARG A 523 6.44 12.52 -38.73
N LEU A 524 6.28 11.68 -37.71
CA LEU A 524 6.27 12.11 -36.32
C LEU A 524 7.29 11.30 -35.52
N ALA A 525 8.05 12.01 -34.68
CA ALA A 525 8.90 11.42 -33.66
C ALA A 525 8.57 12.04 -32.30
N SER A 526 8.33 11.21 -31.29
CA SER A 526 8.05 11.62 -29.93
C SER A 526 9.16 11.16 -29.00
N MET A 527 9.49 11.98 -28.00
CA MET A 527 10.55 11.64 -27.06
C MET A 527 10.22 12.09 -25.63
N ASP A 528 10.62 11.23 -24.69
CA ASP A 528 10.77 11.48 -23.26
C ASP A 528 12.05 12.34 -23.02
N GLY A 529 12.18 13.05 -21.89
CA GLY A 529 13.44 13.73 -21.51
C GLY A 529 13.65 15.22 -21.90
N PHE A 530 14.09 16.02 -20.91
CA PHE A 530 14.34 17.48 -21.02
C PHE A 530 15.55 17.85 -21.91
N GLN A 531 16.48 16.92 -22.10
CA GLN A 531 17.71 17.13 -22.89
C GLN A 531 17.54 16.80 -24.38
N SER A 532 16.32 16.50 -24.84
CA SER A 532 15.97 16.17 -26.23
C SER A 532 15.91 17.38 -27.19
N ALA A 533 16.05 18.61 -26.68
CA ALA A 533 15.79 19.83 -27.45
C ALA A 533 16.59 19.94 -28.76
N ASP A 534 17.90 19.60 -28.75
CA ASP A 534 18.73 19.60 -29.97
C ASP A 534 18.30 18.51 -30.96
N PHE A 535 18.02 17.30 -30.45
CA PHE A 535 17.52 16.18 -31.23
C PHE A 535 16.22 16.56 -31.96
N LEU A 536 15.23 17.09 -31.23
CA LEU A 536 13.94 17.51 -31.77
C LEU A 536 14.11 18.62 -32.81
N GLN A 537 15.02 19.58 -32.59
CA GLN A 537 15.29 20.64 -33.56
C GLN A 537 15.86 20.10 -34.87
N ILE A 538 16.78 19.14 -34.81
CA ILE A 538 17.38 18.54 -36.01
C ILE A 538 16.36 17.69 -36.77
N LEU A 539 15.49 16.94 -36.08
CA LEU A 539 14.39 16.22 -36.73
C LEU A 539 13.43 17.18 -37.45
N LYS A 540 13.05 18.30 -36.80
CA LYS A 540 12.21 19.35 -37.41
C LYS A 540 12.83 19.96 -38.66
N ARG A 541 14.14 20.22 -38.65
CA ARG A 541 14.87 20.71 -39.82
C ARG A 541 14.88 19.72 -40.99
N ASN A 542 14.72 18.42 -40.71
CA ASN A 542 14.61 17.36 -41.69
C ASN A 542 13.15 16.97 -42.00
N ASN A 543 12.18 17.87 -41.76
CA ASN A 543 10.76 17.70 -42.05
C ASN A 543 10.05 16.57 -41.28
N ILE A 544 10.57 16.18 -40.11
CA ILE A 544 9.90 15.29 -39.16
C ILE A 544 9.28 16.14 -38.06
N GLU A 545 7.98 16.01 -37.83
CA GLU A 545 7.33 16.60 -36.67
C GLU A 545 7.91 15.96 -35.40
N ALA A 546 8.46 16.76 -34.49
CA ALA A 546 9.15 16.25 -33.32
C ALA A 546 8.56 16.85 -32.04
N VAL A 547 8.07 16.01 -31.13
CA VAL A 547 7.30 16.42 -29.95
C VAL A 547 7.88 15.83 -28.66
N TYR A 548 7.81 16.62 -27.59
CA TYR A 548 8.13 16.14 -26.24
C TYR A 548 6.85 15.61 -25.60
N ILE A 549 6.93 14.42 -25.03
CA ILE A 549 5.85 13.79 -24.27
C ILE A 549 6.47 13.14 -23.02
N SER A 550 5.85 13.34 -21.86
CA SER A 550 6.33 12.77 -20.61
C SER A 550 5.42 11.64 -20.17
N MET A 551 5.96 10.44 -20.07
CA MET A 551 5.23 9.26 -19.57
C MET A 551 5.09 9.31 -18.03
N ASP A 552 6.02 9.98 -17.34
CA ASP A 552 6.05 10.12 -15.88
C ASP A 552 5.14 11.21 -15.29
N LYS A 553 4.86 12.28 -16.05
CA LYS A 553 4.16 13.48 -15.53
C LYS A 553 2.65 13.42 -15.73
N THR A 554 2.17 12.62 -16.68
CA THR A 554 0.74 12.46 -16.96
C THR A 554 0.43 10.99 -17.22
N THR A 555 -0.74 10.53 -16.81
CA THR A 555 -1.19 9.14 -17.04
C THR A 555 -1.88 8.95 -18.39
N GLU A 556 -2.20 10.05 -19.08
CA GLU A 556 -2.98 10.08 -20.31
C GLU A 556 -2.43 9.21 -21.45
N PRO A 557 -1.10 9.16 -21.73
CA PRO A 557 -0.57 8.30 -22.79
C PRO A 557 -0.78 6.81 -22.50
N TYR A 558 -0.52 6.41 -21.25
CA TYR A 558 -0.74 5.04 -20.80
C TYR A 558 -2.23 4.67 -20.78
N GLU A 559 -3.11 5.58 -20.33
CA GLU A 559 -4.57 5.37 -20.35
C GLU A 559 -5.11 5.22 -21.78
N THR A 560 -4.58 6.00 -22.72
CA THR A 560 -4.88 5.88 -24.16
C THR A 560 -4.40 4.53 -24.71
N PHE A 561 -3.18 4.13 -24.35
CA PHE A 561 -2.63 2.83 -24.74
C PHE A 561 -3.50 1.69 -24.21
N ARG A 562 -3.84 1.67 -22.92
CA ARG A 562 -4.70 0.64 -22.34
C ARG A 562 -6.08 0.58 -23.00
N THR A 563 -6.67 1.74 -23.27
CA THR A 563 -7.97 1.82 -23.95
C THR A 563 -7.89 1.19 -25.34
N ALA A 564 -6.85 1.53 -26.12
CA ALA A 564 -6.61 0.92 -27.43
C ALA A 564 -6.31 -0.58 -27.38
N LEU A 565 -5.62 -1.03 -26.34
CA LEU A 565 -5.33 -2.45 -26.09
C LEU A 565 -6.61 -3.25 -25.83
N TYR A 566 -7.50 -2.77 -24.95
CA TYR A 566 -8.77 -3.43 -24.63
C TYR A 566 -9.80 -3.37 -25.75
N GLU A 567 -9.73 -2.34 -26.60
CA GLU A 567 -10.51 -2.25 -27.82
C GLU A 567 -9.93 -3.14 -28.95
N GLU A 568 -8.88 -3.93 -28.68
CA GLU A 568 -8.20 -4.82 -29.64
C GLU A 568 -7.63 -4.11 -30.88
N ARG A 569 -7.40 -2.79 -30.77
CA ARG A 569 -6.95 -1.93 -31.88
C ARG A 569 -5.44 -1.88 -32.05
N ILE A 570 -4.69 -2.75 -31.37
CA ILE A 570 -3.22 -2.76 -31.40
C ILE A 570 -2.73 -4.13 -31.86
N ALA A 571 -1.85 -4.12 -32.85
CA ALA A 571 -1.07 -5.29 -33.24
C ALA A 571 0.43 -4.96 -33.08
N SER A 572 1.21 -5.85 -32.47
CA SER A 572 2.65 -5.62 -32.26
C SER A 572 3.48 -6.81 -32.69
N VAL A 573 4.67 -6.57 -33.22
CA VAL A 573 5.73 -7.59 -33.26
C VAL A 573 6.03 -8.09 -31.84
N TYR A 574 6.27 -9.39 -31.70
CA TYR A 574 6.57 -10.00 -30.41
C TYR A 574 7.94 -9.57 -29.88
N HIS A 575 7.96 -8.99 -28.69
CA HIS A 575 9.18 -8.61 -27.97
C HIS A 575 9.06 -9.01 -26.49
N PRO A 576 9.94 -9.87 -25.96
CA PRO A 576 9.80 -10.45 -24.62
C PRO A 576 9.87 -9.38 -23.52
N LEU A 577 10.77 -8.40 -23.67
CA LEU A 577 10.89 -7.31 -22.72
C LEU A 577 9.62 -6.43 -22.66
N LEU A 578 8.99 -6.13 -23.80
CA LEU A 578 7.73 -5.39 -23.82
C LEU A 578 6.59 -6.18 -23.16
N GLU A 579 6.50 -7.50 -23.44
CA GLU A 579 5.51 -8.36 -22.81
C GLU A 579 5.64 -8.35 -21.28
N LEU A 580 6.87 -8.50 -20.77
CA LEU A 580 7.17 -8.44 -19.35
C LEU A 580 6.75 -7.10 -18.75
N GLU A 581 7.19 -6.00 -19.35
CA GLU A 581 6.91 -4.64 -18.88
C GLU A 581 5.41 -4.34 -18.80
N LEU A 582 4.63 -4.68 -19.83
CA LEU A 582 3.17 -4.49 -19.83
C LEU A 582 2.46 -5.35 -18.76
N ASN A 583 3.01 -6.53 -18.46
CA ASN A 583 2.52 -7.36 -17.37
C ASN A 583 2.81 -6.75 -15.99
N GLU A 584 3.90 -6.02 -15.84
CA GLU A 584 4.36 -5.45 -14.56
C GLU A 584 3.90 -4.00 -14.31
N LEU A 585 3.26 -3.33 -15.28
CA LEU A 585 2.73 -1.98 -15.11
C LEU A 585 1.68 -1.91 -13.99
N GLU A 586 1.83 -0.92 -13.11
CA GLU A 586 0.93 -0.60 -12.01
C GLU A 586 0.57 0.87 -11.97
N ARG A 587 -0.57 1.17 -11.36
CA ARG A 587 -1.05 2.52 -11.10
C ARG A 587 -0.99 2.81 -9.60
N ASP A 588 -0.19 3.79 -9.22
CA ASP A 588 -0.15 4.38 -7.89
C ASP A 588 -1.15 5.54 -7.83
N TYR A 589 -2.27 5.35 -7.13
CA TYR A 589 -3.34 6.33 -7.02
C TYR A 589 -2.99 7.51 -6.10
N VAL A 590 -1.97 7.37 -5.24
CA VAL A 590 -1.51 8.44 -4.34
C VAL A 590 -0.56 9.37 -5.07
N LYS A 591 0.36 8.82 -5.88
CA LYS A 591 1.31 9.61 -6.67
C LYS A 591 0.73 10.06 -8.01
N GLY A 592 -0.39 9.48 -8.45
CA GLY A 592 -0.98 9.74 -9.76
C GLY A 592 -0.06 9.30 -10.90
N LYS A 593 0.68 8.21 -10.69
CA LYS A 593 1.70 7.69 -11.63
C LYS A 593 1.38 6.28 -12.07
N ILE A 594 1.84 5.95 -13.28
CA ILE A 594 1.87 4.59 -13.79
C ILE A 594 3.34 4.23 -13.91
N ASP A 595 3.74 3.13 -13.28
CA ASP A 595 5.15 2.71 -13.17
C ASP A 595 5.21 1.18 -13.14
N HIS A 596 6.37 0.60 -13.44
CA HIS A 596 6.57 -0.83 -13.26
C HIS A 596 6.69 -1.13 -11.77
N ASN A 597 6.03 -2.20 -11.31
CA ASN A 597 6.30 -2.67 -9.96
C ASN A 597 7.74 -3.20 -9.91
N VAL A 598 8.52 -2.73 -8.94
CA VAL A 598 9.76 -3.38 -8.52
C VAL A 598 9.40 -4.67 -7.79
N ARG A 599 8.82 -5.63 -8.53
CA ARG A 599 8.21 -6.84 -8.00
C ARG A 599 9.24 -7.97 -7.94
N SER A 600 9.97 -8.16 -9.03
CA SER A 600 11.01 -9.18 -9.20
C SER A 600 12.24 -8.92 -8.33
N CYS A 601 12.32 -9.59 -7.17
CA CYS A 601 13.41 -9.40 -6.20
C CYS A 601 13.97 -10.74 -5.69
N LEU A 602 15.18 -10.70 -5.15
CA LEU A 602 15.85 -11.84 -4.52
C LEU A 602 15.88 -11.67 -2.99
N LEU A 603 15.85 -12.76 -2.23
CA LEU A 603 16.02 -12.69 -0.78
C LEU A 603 17.46 -12.34 -0.42
N GLY A 604 17.66 -11.70 0.73
CA GLY A 604 18.95 -11.14 1.14
C GLY A 604 20.10 -12.15 1.23
N ASP A 605 19.82 -13.41 1.55
CA ASP A 605 20.78 -14.50 1.63
C ASP A 605 21.16 -15.06 0.24
N THR A 606 20.48 -14.64 -0.82
CA THR A 606 20.80 -15.05 -2.20
C THR A 606 22.19 -14.53 -2.57
N LYS A 607 23.12 -15.47 -2.80
CA LYS A 607 24.51 -15.13 -3.08
C LYS A 607 24.71 -14.78 -4.54
N ILE A 608 25.34 -13.65 -4.81
CA ILE A 608 25.75 -13.19 -6.13
C ILE A 608 27.21 -13.62 -6.39
N LYS A 609 27.48 -14.11 -7.60
CA LYS A 609 28.84 -14.47 -8.02
C LYS A 609 29.53 -13.26 -8.62
N LEU A 610 30.56 -12.76 -7.95
CA LEU A 610 31.35 -11.60 -8.37
C LEU A 610 32.51 -12.00 -9.30
N LEU A 611 32.99 -11.09 -10.15
CA LEU A 611 34.13 -11.36 -11.06
C LEU A 611 35.42 -11.72 -10.31
N ASN A 612 35.59 -11.22 -9.10
CA ASN A 612 36.75 -11.53 -8.25
C ASN A 612 36.68 -12.94 -7.61
N GLY A 613 35.70 -13.75 -7.99
CA GLY A 613 35.51 -15.12 -7.51
C GLY A 613 34.83 -15.24 -6.15
N LYS A 614 34.47 -14.11 -5.51
CA LYS A 614 33.70 -14.14 -4.26
C LYS A 614 32.22 -14.40 -4.54
N HIS A 615 31.59 -15.04 -3.56
CA HIS A 615 30.16 -15.30 -3.52
C HIS A 615 29.56 -14.55 -2.33
N VAL A 616 28.83 -13.47 -2.59
CA VAL A 616 28.41 -12.52 -1.55
C VAL A 616 26.89 -12.43 -1.53
N PRO A 617 26.23 -12.53 -0.36
CA PRO A 617 24.79 -12.28 -0.24
C PRO A 617 24.42 -10.90 -0.80
N ILE A 618 23.31 -10.81 -1.55
CA ILE A 618 22.85 -9.55 -2.16
C ILE A 618 22.62 -8.45 -1.11
N SER A 619 22.18 -8.80 0.10
CA SER A 619 21.97 -7.85 1.20
C SER A 619 23.27 -7.15 1.64
N GLU A 620 24.42 -7.82 1.55
CA GLU A 620 25.73 -7.25 1.90
C GLU A 620 26.28 -6.33 0.80
N LEU A 621 25.74 -6.42 -0.41
CA LEU A 621 26.12 -5.60 -1.55
C LEU A 621 25.33 -4.27 -1.63
N VAL A 622 24.32 -4.09 -0.78
CA VAL A 622 23.47 -2.89 -0.75
C VAL A 622 24.29 -1.63 -0.53
N GLY A 623 24.05 -0.63 -1.38
CA GLY A 623 24.74 0.67 -1.32
C GLY A 623 26.18 0.65 -1.83
N GLN A 624 26.70 -0.49 -2.29
CA GLN A 624 27.99 -0.54 -3.00
C GLN A 624 27.80 -0.13 -4.46
N GLU A 625 28.71 0.69 -4.97
CA GLU A 625 28.75 1.12 -6.38
C GLU A 625 29.84 0.35 -7.13
N ASN A 626 29.63 0.15 -8.44
CA ASN A 626 30.59 -0.49 -9.35
C ASN A 626 30.94 -1.95 -8.96
N VAL A 627 29.97 -2.71 -8.44
CA VAL A 627 30.18 -4.13 -8.12
C VAL A 627 30.28 -4.93 -9.41
N GLU A 628 31.42 -5.58 -9.63
CA GLU A 628 31.71 -6.39 -10.81
C GLU A 628 31.07 -7.78 -10.74
N LEU A 629 30.19 -8.09 -11.70
CA LEU A 629 29.37 -9.28 -11.78
C LEU A 629 29.61 -10.05 -13.10
N TYR A 630 29.06 -11.25 -13.20
CA TYR A 630 28.86 -11.93 -14.46
C TYR A 630 27.44 -11.67 -14.99
N GLY A 631 27.30 -11.44 -16.29
CA GLY A 631 26.03 -11.44 -17.00
C GLY A 631 26.12 -12.30 -18.26
N CYS A 632 24.98 -12.54 -18.89
CA CYS A 632 24.87 -13.29 -20.13
C CYS A 632 24.43 -12.33 -21.25
N ASN A 633 25.12 -12.36 -22.39
CA ASN A 633 24.70 -11.62 -23.57
C ASN A 633 23.68 -12.43 -24.40
N GLU A 634 23.16 -11.82 -25.45
CA GLU A 634 22.09 -12.38 -26.29
C GLU A 634 22.48 -13.65 -27.05
N ASN A 635 23.79 -13.90 -27.21
CA ASN A 635 24.29 -15.12 -27.86
C ASN A 635 24.46 -16.28 -26.86
N GLY A 636 23.99 -16.14 -25.62
CA GLY A 636 24.22 -17.11 -24.56
C GLY A 636 25.68 -17.13 -24.07
N VAL A 637 26.46 -16.08 -24.32
CA VAL A 637 27.86 -15.99 -23.89
C VAL A 637 27.94 -15.20 -22.59
N ILE A 638 28.65 -15.76 -21.62
CA ILE A 638 28.88 -15.16 -20.31
C ILE A 638 29.96 -14.09 -20.42
N VAL A 639 29.63 -12.88 -19.99
CA VAL A 639 30.47 -11.68 -20.08
C VAL A 639 30.55 -10.97 -18.72
N PRO A 640 31.64 -10.24 -18.45
CA PRO A 640 31.69 -9.35 -17.29
C PRO A 640 30.67 -8.22 -17.41
N THR A 641 30.09 -7.82 -16.28
CA THR A 641 29.14 -6.70 -16.17
C THR A 641 29.34 -5.99 -14.84
N ILE A 642 28.74 -4.82 -14.65
CA ILE A 642 28.88 -4.02 -13.43
C ILE A 642 27.49 -3.64 -12.93
N ALA A 643 27.22 -3.86 -11.64
CA ALA A 643 26.02 -3.36 -10.99
C ALA A 643 26.12 -1.85 -10.77
N LYS A 644 25.09 -1.13 -11.22
CA LYS A 644 24.96 0.31 -11.04
C LYS A 644 24.34 0.67 -9.71
N LYS A 645 23.36 -0.12 -9.26
CA LYS A 645 22.65 0.11 -8.01
C LYS A 645 22.22 -1.21 -7.42
N ILE A 646 22.39 -1.36 -6.11
CA ILE A 646 21.92 -2.52 -5.34
C ILE A 646 21.19 -1.98 -4.13
N TRP A 647 19.92 -2.36 -3.95
CA TRP A 647 19.09 -1.81 -2.88
C TRP A 647 18.05 -2.81 -2.37
N GLU A 648 17.65 -2.63 -1.11
CA GLU A 648 16.46 -3.27 -0.56
C GLU A 648 15.21 -2.64 -1.16
N THR A 649 14.32 -3.47 -1.71
CA THR A 649 13.14 -3.01 -2.46
C THR A 649 11.90 -2.96 -1.60
N LYS A 650 11.49 -4.11 -1.05
CA LYS A 650 10.28 -4.31 -0.25
C LYS A 650 10.49 -5.46 0.75
N LYS A 651 9.51 -5.73 1.59
CA LYS A 651 9.45 -6.96 2.40
C LYS A 651 8.28 -7.83 1.95
N VAL A 652 8.45 -9.15 2.00
CA VAL A 652 7.45 -10.12 1.57
C VAL A 652 7.28 -11.21 2.63
N LYS A 653 6.06 -11.73 2.77
CA LYS A 653 5.78 -12.93 3.58
C LYS A 653 5.77 -14.20 2.75
N GLU A 654 5.48 -14.08 1.46
CA GLU A 654 5.44 -15.19 0.51
C GLU A 654 6.61 -15.06 -0.47
N TYR A 655 7.34 -16.15 -0.67
CA TYR A 655 8.43 -16.26 -1.65
C TYR A 655 8.55 -17.70 -2.15
N LEU A 656 9.29 -17.90 -3.24
CA LEU A 656 9.59 -19.22 -3.78
C LEU A 656 11.02 -19.62 -3.46
N GLU A 657 11.22 -20.90 -3.17
CA GLU A 657 12.53 -21.55 -3.23
C GLU A 657 12.58 -22.44 -4.48
N VAL A 658 13.41 -22.04 -5.43
CA VAL A 658 13.70 -22.81 -6.65
C VAL A 658 14.93 -23.66 -6.39
N THR A 659 14.73 -24.97 -6.24
CA THR A 659 15.83 -25.93 -6.05
C THR A 659 16.30 -26.43 -7.41
N LEU A 660 17.60 -26.35 -7.64
CA LEU A 660 18.25 -26.78 -8.87
C LEU A 660 18.79 -28.21 -8.76
N ASP A 661 19.02 -28.86 -9.90
CA ASP A 661 19.59 -30.22 -9.99
C ASP A 661 21.01 -30.34 -9.40
N ASN A 662 21.74 -29.23 -9.33
CA ASN A 662 23.04 -29.12 -8.65
C ASN A 662 22.94 -28.99 -7.12
N GLY A 663 21.72 -28.96 -6.56
CA GLY A 663 21.44 -28.87 -5.12
C GLY A 663 21.44 -27.45 -4.56
N GLU A 664 21.72 -26.42 -5.38
CA GLU A 664 21.62 -25.03 -4.97
C GLU A 664 20.16 -24.57 -4.94
N VAL A 665 19.88 -23.61 -4.05
CA VAL A 665 18.52 -23.06 -3.85
C VAL A 665 18.54 -21.56 -4.10
N VAL A 666 17.65 -21.11 -4.98
CA VAL A 666 17.45 -19.69 -5.26
C VAL A 666 16.15 -19.23 -4.64
N LYS A 667 16.23 -18.23 -3.77
CA LYS A 667 15.07 -17.69 -3.05
C LYS A 667 14.67 -16.35 -3.65
N CYS A 668 13.46 -16.26 -4.18
CA CYS A 668 13.02 -15.09 -4.92
C CYS A 668 11.52 -14.84 -4.74
N THR A 669 11.08 -13.66 -5.15
CA THR A 669 9.65 -13.39 -5.29
C THR A 669 9.02 -14.31 -6.33
N VAL A 670 7.72 -14.57 -6.19
CA VAL A 670 6.93 -15.50 -7.03
C VAL A 670 7.07 -15.21 -8.53
N GLU A 671 7.19 -13.93 -8.87
CA GLU A 671 7.27 -13.41 -10.22
C GLU A 671 8.68 -13.26 -10.80
N HIS A 672 9.74 -13.62 -10.06
CA HIS A 672 11.11 -13.33 -10.49
C HIS A 672 11.46 -14.10 -11.80
N PRO A 673 12.00 -13.45 -12.85
CA PRO A 673 12.28 -14.11 -14.11
C PRO A 673 13.62 -14.86 -14.09
N PHE A 674 13.60 -16.12 -14.51
CA PHE A 674 14.77 -16.97 -14.70
C PHE A 674 15.04 -17.12 -16.20
N MET A 675 16.31 -16.98 -16.59
CA MET A 675 16.71 -17.21 -17.98
C MET A 675 16.77 -18.71 -18.26
N VAL A 676 15.97 -19.19 -19.20
CA VAL A 676 16.05 -20.57 -19.70
C VAL A 676 17.16 -20.70 -20.75
N ARG A 677 17.58 -21.94 -21.02
CA ARG A 677 18.76 -22.25 -21.85
C ARG A 677 18.70 -21.70 -23.28
N ASP A 678 17.50 -21.51 -23.82
CA ASP A 678 17.30 -20.92 -25.15
C ASP A 678 17.42 -19.38 -25.16
N GLY A 679 17.66 -18.76 -24.00
CA GLY A 679 17.80 -17.32 -23.82
C GLY A 679 16.49 -16.59 -23.53
N SER A 680 15.34 -17.28 -23.56
CA SER A 680 14.05 -16.73 -23.12
C SER A 680 13.94 -16.71 -21.59
N TYR A 681 12.84 -16.17 -21.05
CA TYR A 681 12.62 -16.07 -19.61
C TYR A 681 11.32 -16.74 -19.21
N LYS A 682 11.33 -17.39 -18.05
CA LYS A 682 10.14 -17.91 -17.35
C LYS A 682 10.06 -17.31 -15.96
N ARG A 683 8.85 -17.04 -15.46
CA ARG A 683 8.66 -16.60 -14.07
C ARG A 683 8.91 -17.77 -13.11
N ALA A 684 9.32 -17.46 -11.89
CA ALA A 684 9.65 -18.47 -10.89
C ALA A 684 8.46 -19.42 -10.58
N ASP A 685 7.22 -18.94 -10.61
CA ASP A 685 5.99 -19.72 -10.44
C ASP A 685 5.58 -20.54 -11.68
N GLU A 686 6.18 -20.26 -12.84
CA GLU A 686 5.96 -20.96 -14.10
C GLU A 686 7.03 -22.03 -14.38
N LEU A 687 8.10 -22.06 -13.58
CA LEU A 687 9.14 -23.06 -13.68
C LEU A 687 8.62 -24.44 -13.26
N VAL A 688 8.89 -25.44 -14.09
CA VAL A 688 8.56 -26.84 -13.81
C VAL A 688 9.82 -27.70 -13.73
N GLU A 689 9.70 -28.87 -13.11
CA GLU A 689 10.78 -29.85 -13.04
C GLU A 689 11.35 -30.15 -14.45
N ASN A 690 12.68 -30.19 -14.55
CA ASN A 690 13.48 -30.34 -15.77
C ASN A 690 13.51 -29.12 -16.71
N ASP A 691 12.96 -27.96 -16.35
CA ASP A 691 13.21 -26.74 -17.12
C ASP A 691 14.72 -26.42 -17.10
N SER A 692 15.34 -26.41 -18.29
CA SER A 692 16.78 -26.16 -18.43
C SER A 692 17.05 -24.66 -18.37
N LEU A 693 17.84 -24.24 -17.38
CA LEU A 693 18.21 -22.85 -17.14
C LEU A 693 19.53 -22.51 -17.82
N MET A 694 19.70 -21.23 -18.16
CA MET A 694 20.99 -20.72 -18.61
C MET A 694 21.97 -20.73 -17.43
N SER A 695 23.14 -21.38 -17.62
CA SER A 695 24.12 -21.59 -16.55
C SER A 695 25.59 -21.48 -17.01
N PHE A 696 26.52 -21.39 -16.05
CA PHE A 696 27.97 -21.35 -16.32
C PHE A 696 28.53 -22.59 -17.00
N ASP A 697 28.04 -23.76 -16.62
CA ASP A 697 28.50 -25.07 -17.07
C ASP A 697 27.68 -25.61 -18.26
N GLY A 698 26.63 -24.90 -18.67
CA GLY A 698 25.74 -25.31 -19.76
C GLY A 698 24.83 -26.49 -19.41
N SER A 699 24.73 -26.86 -18.13
CA SER A 699 23.85 -27.91 -17.63
C SER A 699 23.37 -27.57 -16.22
N CYS A 700 22.26 -26.86 -16.13
CA CYS A 700 21.51 -26.72 -14.89
C CYS A 700 20.01 -26.78 -15.22
N ALA A 701 19.26 -27.50 -14.41
CA ALA A 701 17.82 -27.64 -14.55
C ALA A 701 17.11 -27.45 -13.22
N VAL A 702 15.84 -27.05 -13.29
CA VAL A 702 14.97 -26.97 -12.12
C VAL A 702 14.67 -28.38 -11.63
N SER A 703 14.94 -28.64 -10.36
CA SER A 703 14.56 -29.89 -9.69
C SER A 703 13.12 -29.77 -9.17
N PHE A 704 12.83 -28.76 -8.36
CA PHE A 704 11.47 -28.46 -7.92
C PHE A 704 11.38 -27.03 -7.39
N VAL A 705 10.15 -26.51 -7.33
CA VAL A 705 9.82 -25.19 -6.81
C VAL A 705 8.86 -25.35 -5.65
N ILE A 706 9.13 -24.69 -4.52
CA ILE A 706 8.23 -24.67 -3.36
C ILE A 706 7.87 -23.25 -2.99
N THR A 707 6.61 -23.04 -2.63
CA THR A 707 6.13 -21.79 -2.04
C THR A 707 6.36 -21.82 -0.54
N ILE A 708 7.02 -20.79 -0.03
CA ILE A 708 7.23 -20.57 1.40
C ILE A 708 6.40 -19.39 1.84
N ILE A 709 5.62 -19.61 2.90
CA ILE A 709 4.89 -18.57 3.62
C ILE A 709 5.58 -18.42 4.98
N SER A 710 6.20 -17.27 5.19
CA SER A 710 6.87 -16.89 6.43
C SER A 710 5.92 -16.14 7.36
N ASP A 711 6.00 -16.43 8.65
CA ASP A 711 5.28 -15.68 9.69
C ASP A 711 5.80 -14.24 9.82
N GLU A 712 7.07 -14.02 9.47
CA GLU A 712 7.76 -12.73 9.50
C GLU A 712 7.93 -12.14 8.08
N GLU A 713 7.92 -10.81 7.97
CA GLU A 713 8.20 -10.11 6.71
C GLU A 713 9.70 -10.11 6.40
N ILE A 714 10.09 -10.74 5.30
CA ILE A 714 11.48 -10.91 4.89
C ILE A 714 11.83 -9.83 3.85
N PRO A 715 12.92 -9.07 4.04
CA PRO A 715 13.36 -8.09 3.05
C PRO A 715 13.87 -8.77 1.77
N VAL A 716 13.52 -8.17 0.63
CA VAL A 716 13.98 -8.58 -0.68
C VAL A 716 14.72 -7.43 -1.37
N TYR A 717 15.59 -7.79 -2.30
CA TYR A 717 16.64 -6.92 -2.85
C TYR A 717 16.68 -7.05 -4.36
N ASP A 718 17.18 -6.03 -5.03
CA ASP A 718 17.33 -6.01 -6.48
C ASP A 718 18.66 -5.35 -6.92
N ILE A 719 19.11 -5.68 -8.12
CA ILE A 719 20.35 -5.22 -8.74
C ILE A 719 20.06 -4.63 -10.12
N GLU A 720 20.33 -3.34 -10.28
CA GLU A 720 20.34 -2.68 -11.58
C GLU A 720 21.66 -3.00 -12.29
N VAL A 721 21.58 -3.82 -13.34
CA VAL A 721 22.71 -4.24 -14.19
C VAL A 721 22.53 -3.68 -15.62
N PRO A 722 23.17 -2.54 -15.94
CA PRO A 722 23.11 -1.82 -17.21
C PRO A 722 23.30 -2.65 -18.50
N LEU A 723 24.35 -3.46 -18.50
CA LEU A 723 24.96 -3.95 -19.73
C LEU A 723 24.22 -5.15 -20.28
N THR A 724 23.98 -6.13 -19.40
CA THR A 724 23.38 -7.42 -19.71
C THR A 724 21.90 -7.46 -19.40
N SER A 725 21.38 -6.59 -18.51
CA SER A 725 20.02 -6.69 -17.95
C SER A 725 19.71 -8.07 -17.37
N ASN A 726 20.77 -8.75 -16.93
CA ASN A 726 20.72 -9.97 -16.17
C ASN A 726 22.06 -10.11 -15.44
N PHE A 727 22.07 -10.93 -14.40
CA PHE A 727 23.29 -11.24 -13.66
C PHE A 727 23.28 -12.67 -13.16
N ALA A 728 24.47 -13.17 -12.89
CA ALA A 728 24.66 -14.53 -12.45
C ALA A 728 24.58 -14.65 -10.92
N LEU A 729 23.81 -15.63 -10.47
CA LEU A 729 23.79 -16.06 -9.08
C LEU A 729 24.94 -17.03 -8.81
N SER A 730 25.27 -17.20 -7.54
CA SER A 730 26.22 -18.23 -7.08
C SER A 730 25.74 -19.64 -7.41
N ALA A 731 24.42 -19.83 -7.48
CA ALA A 731 23.75 -21.05 -7.90
C ALA A 731 24.08 -21.46 -9.36
N GLY A 732 24.78 -20.59 -10.09
CA GLY A 732 25.31 -20.90 -11.41
C GLY A 732 24.43 -20.47 -12.57
N ILE A 733 23.29 -19.83 -12.29
CA ILE A 733 22.25 -19.45 -13.26
C ILE A 733 22.10 -17.92 -13.42
N PHE A 734 21.37 -17.48 -14.43
CA PHE A 734 21.14 -16.06 -14.75
C PHE A 734 19.67 -15.62 -14.54
N VAL A 735 19.49 -14.44 -13.96
CA VAL A 735 18.17 -13.84 -13.67
C VAL A 735 18.07 -12.41 -14.21
N HIS A 736 16.86 -11.95 -14.55
CA HIS A 736 16.62 -10.67 -15.27
C HIS A 736 16.71 -9.41 -14.39
N ASN A 737 16.97 -8.25 -15.00
CA ASN A 737 16.92 -6.91 -14.41
C ASN A 737 16.01 -5.96 -15.23
N SER A 738 15.20 -5.11 -14.57
CA SER A 738 14.15 -4.24 -15.16
C SER A 738 14.64 -3.10 -16.11
N LYS A 739 13.83 -2.71 -17.15
CA LYS A 739 13.73 -1.43 -17.97
C LYS A 739 13.46 -1.66 -19.50
N ASP A 740 12.89 -0.80 -20.38
CA ASP A 740 11.84 0.27 -20.44
C ASP A 740 11.45 0.49 -21.96
N LEU A 741 10.77 -0.48 -22.61
CA LEU A 741 10.20 -0.41 -23.97
C LEU A 741 8.74 0.07 -24.00
N SER A 742 7.96 -0.16 -22.93
CA SER A 742 6.55 0.20 -22.83
C SER A 742 6.32 1.71 -22.91
N ASP A 743 7.27 2.50 -22.43
CA ASP A 743 7.24 3.96 -22.57
C ASP A 743 7.28 4.37 -24.05
N ALA A 744 8.23 3.84 -24.83
CA ALA A 744 8.36 4.15 -26.26
C ALA A 744 7.10 3.74 -27.05
N VAL A 745 6.49 2.59 -26.71
CA VAL A 745 5.24 2.12 -27.31
C VAL A 745 4.06 3.01 -26.92
N GLY A 746 3.93 3.34 -25.63
CA GLY A 746 2.87 4.21 -25.13
C GLY A 746 2.85 5.58 -25.81
N GLN A 747 4.03 6.15 -26.08
CA GLN A 747 4.16 7.41 -26.80
C GLN A 747 3.58 7.35 -28.23
N ILE A 748 3.95 6.35 -29.04
CA ILE A 748 3.47 6.26 -30.43
C ILE A 748 2.00 5.90 -30.51
N ILE A 749 1.49 5.05 -29.61
CA ILE A 749 0.06 4.73 -29.55
C ILE A 749 -0.75 5.98 -29.22
N TYR A 750 -0.29 6.78 -28.26
CA TYR A 750 -0.91 8.05 -27.93
C TYR A 750 -0.98 8.98 -29.17
N HIS A 751 0.14 9.19 -29.87
CA HIS A 751 0.15 10.05 -31.05
C HIS A 751 -0.69 9.55 -32.21
N MET A 752 -0.68 8.24 -32.48
CA MET A 752 -1.56 7.64 -33.49
C MET A 752 -3.04 7.82 -33.14
N HIS A 753 -3.37 7.92 -31.86
CA HIS A 753 -4.74 8.13 -31.38
C HIS A 753 -5.17 9.60 -31.41
N ILE A 754 -4.35 10.50 -30.85
CA ILE A 754 -4.72 11.92 -30.68
C ILE A 754 -4.42 12.79 -31.89
N ASN A 755 -3.44 12.40 -32.73
CA ASN A 755 -3.06 13.13 -33.94
C ASN A 755 -2.76 12.14 -35.10
N PRO A 756 -3.78 11.44 -35.61
CA PRO A 756 -3.60 10.47 -36.67
C PRO A 756 -3.24 11.15 -38.01
N MET A 757 -2.17 10.67 -38.64
CA MET A 757 -1.64 11.10 -39.93
C MET A 757 -1.86 9.97 -40.93
N TYR A 758 -2.47 10.31 -42.06
CA TYR A 758 -2.87 9.33 -43.08
C TYR A 758 -2.10 9.54 -44.39
N ASN A 759 -2.07 8.51 -45.24
CA ASN A 759 -1.23 8.46 -46.44
C ASN A 759 -1.42 9.61 -47.43
N GLU A 760 -2.60 10.25 -47.42
CA GLU A 760 -2.95 11.43 -48.21
C GLU A 760 -2.25 12.72 -47.76
N THR A 761 -1.61 12.70 -46.59
CA THR A 761 -0.85 13.84 -46.08
C THR A 761 0.41 14.06 -46.95
N PRO A 762 0.56 15.24 -47.60
CA PRO A 762 1.66 15.50 -48.52
C PRO A 762 3.03 15.40 -47.83
N LEU A 763 3.98 14.72 -48.46
CA LEU A 763 5.39 14.76 -48.03
C LEU A 763 6.04 16.05 -48.52
N MET A 764 6.62 16.84 -47.60
CA MET A 764 7.53 17.92 -48.01
C MET A 764 8.86 17.31 -48.49
N PRO A 765 9.48 17.82 -49.57
CA PRO A 765 10.76 17.33 -50.05
C PRO A 765 11.83 17.41 -48.95
N VAL A 766 12.49 16.30 -48.64
CA VAL A 766 13.63 16.27 -47.71
C VAL A 766 14.88 16.67 -48.50
N ALA A 767 15.41 17.85 -48.24
CA ALA A 767 16.77 18.21 -48.66
C ALA A 767 17.74 17.64 -47.62
N ILE A 768 18.28 16.45 -47.89
CA ILE A 768 19.38 15.90 -47.09
C ILE A 768 20.61 16.75 -47.41
N HIS A 769 20.98 17.67 -46.52
CA HIS A 769 22.28 18.34 -46.59
C HIS A 769 23.35 17.38 -46.07
N ASP A 770 24.10 16.80 -47.00
CA ASP A 770 25.31 16.04 -46.81
C ASP A 770 26.44 16.93 -46.29
N GLY A 771 26.43 17.16 -44.98
CA GLY A 771 27.53 17.79 -44.25
C GLY A 771 28.74 16.86 -44.09
N SER A 772 29.34 16.38 -45.17
CA SER A 772 30.76 15.97 -45.20
C SER A 772 31.20 15.64 -46.63
N SER A 773 32.11 16.47 -47.14
CA SER A 773 32.98 16.09 -48.25
C SER A 773 33.88 14.93 -47.82
N VAL A 774 33.54 13.70 -48.22
CA VAL A 774 34.51 12.60 -48.29
C VAL A 774 34.55 12.10 -49.73
N SER A 775 35.73 12.24 -50.32
CA SER A 775 36.05 11.88 -51.69
C SER A 775 36.00 10.36 -51.93
N SER A 776 35.60 10.03 -53.16
CA SER A 776 35.71 8.76 -53.90
C SER A 776 34.91 7.54 -53.39
N ARG A 777 33.98 7.11 -54.25
CA ARG A 777 33.32 5.79 -54.26
C ARG A 777 34.38 4.68 -54.30
N GLU A 778 34.46 3.86 -53.24
CA GLU A 778 34.88 2.46 -53.38
C GLU A 778 33.61 1.61 -53.55
N SER A 779 33.64 0.68 -54.50
CA SER A 779 32.50 -0.20 -54.77
C SER A 779 32.47 -1.36 -53.78
N LEU A 780 31.29 -1.94 -53.55
CA LEU A 780 31.06 -3.05 -52.61
C LEU A 780 31.97 -4.27 -52.90
N GLU A 781 32.41 -4.43 -54.16
CA GLU A 781 33.33 -5.47 -54.60
C GLU A 781 34.76 -5.24 -54.05
N ASP A 782 35.23 -4.00 -53.98
CA ASP A 782 36.57 -3.65 -53.44
C ASP A 782 36.65 -3.93 -51.93
N THR A 783 35.55 -3.69 -51.20
CA THR A 783 35.49 -3.94 -49.75
C THR A 783 35.49 -5.44 -49.44
N LEU A 784 34.80 -6.24 -50.26
CA LEU A 784 34.80 -7.71 -50.12
C LEU A 784 36.17 -8.32 -50.44
N GLU A 785 36.89 -7.78 -51.42
CA GLU A 785 38.22 -8.28 -51.79
C GLU A 785 39.27 -7.96 -50.71
N LYS A 786 39.19 -6.77 -50.08
CA LYS A 786 40.05 -6.39 -48.95
C LYS A 786 39.77 -7.24 -47.71
N PHE A 787 38.51 -7.55 -47.44
CA PHE A 787 38.11 -8.44 -46.34
C PHE A 787 38.64 -9.86 -46.54
N ASN A 788 38.51 -10.43 -47.74
CA ASN A 788 39.05 -11.75 -48.06
C ASN A 788 40.59 -11.80 -48.01
N LYS A 789 41.28 -10.72 -48.40
CA LYS A 789 42.74 -10.58 -48.24
C LYS A 789 43.18 -10.46 -46.77
N TRP A 790 42.33 -9.94 -45.90
CA TRP A 790 42.58 -9.83 -44.47
C TRP A 790 42.39 -11.18 -43.76
N VAL A 791 41.30 -11.91 -44.07
CA VAL A 791 41.03 -13.27 -43.57
C VAL A 791 42.11 -14.28 -43.97
N GLN A 792 42.80 -14.09 -45.10
CA GLN A 792 43.90 -14.95 -45.52
C GLN A 792 45.25 -14.65 -44.86
N LYS A 793 45.36 -13.58 -44.05
CA LYS A 793 46.62 -13.19 -43.39
C LYS A 793 46.75 -13.57 -41.91
N GLY A 794 45.82 -14.38 -41.40
CA GLY A 794 45.88 -14.97 -40.06
C GLY A 794 44.70 -14.55 -39.22
#